data_AF-D4CQU3-F1
#
_entry.id   AF-D4CQU3-F1
#
_cell.length_a   1.000
_cell.length_b   1.000
_cell.length_c   1.000
_cell.angle_alpha   90.00
_cell.angle_beta   90.00
_cell.angle_gamma   90.00
#
_symmetry.space_group_name_H-M   'P 1'
#
loop_
_entity.id
_entity.type
_entity.pdbx_description
1 polymer ?
#
loop_
_entity_poly.entity_id
_entity_poly.type
_entity_poly.pdbx_seq_one_letter_code
_entity_poly.pdbx_strand_id
1 'polypeptide(L)'
;MSEMNGVITNQFDWVDFYKELASKLLQYKDNRQELVEKVRRIYEATGINLPTLERDNQIVDIDPFTVFGLFNKSSMKEANRKKIISAVADLFGVTTPVPTSFDSIPVLNNQNATFYYFVGDREDSDIDDLWSLFESALAYAASPTTDNRTKLSKYFDLTINKRGNGNSKITMGMYWIAPNAFLNLDQRNTWYIYESGKIPAELVQTLPTIEPKIPSSGYFDIVEKLRAYLQSDESALKDFKELSFEAWRYSEEINKENRAKKVQAERETKGAALADEDVETTHYWIYSPGDGATIWDECYNNGIMAIGWDPIGDLSAYSSKDEMKQAMKEKIDPSKPYKNAAHATWQFANEMKPGDVVFAKKGRHLVIGRGVVESGYEFDPSRQHYKNVRKVNWTHKGEWDHPGQAVMKTLTDITSYTDYVEKLNAMFESDIIDDVEEQEIEYPAYDAEKFHEEVYMDEDNYETLVALVRNKKNVILQGAPGVGKTFAAKRLAYSMMGVKDPNRVMMVQFHQSYSYEDFIMGFRPSEKGFELKRGAFYNFCKEAEIDSENDYFFIIDEINRGNLSKIFGELFMLIESDKRGVELQLLYSDEKFSVPSNVYIIGMMNTADRSLAMLDYALRRRFAFYEMKPGFETDGFREYRMSRASEKFDSLINCVENLNAVIAADELLGEGFCIGHSYFCNLDKATDQTLSGIVEFELIPLLKEYWFDEPVKVKGWINNLRSAIK
;
A
#
# COMPACT_ATOMS: atom_id res chain seq x y z
N MET A 1 -31.14 0.99 -23.19
CA MET A 1 -31.19 1.00 -24.66
C MET A 1 -30.61 2.33 -25.09
N SER A 2 -29.46 2.47 -25.72
CA SER A 2 -28.68 1.63 -26.63
C SER A 2 -27.20 1.96 -26.49
N GLU A 3 -26.35 1.14 -27.11
CA GLU A 3 -24.88 1.26 -27.25
C GLU A 3 -24.03 0.52 -26.20
N MET A 4 -24.04 -0.81 -26.31
CA MET A 4 -22.82 -1.64 -26.34
C MET A 4 -23.16 -2.97 -27.02
N ASN A 5 -23.43 -2.93 -28.32
CA ASN A 5 -23.35 -4.11 -29.18
C ASN A 5 -21.91 -4.26 -29.65
N GLY A 6 -21.10 -4.96 -28.84
CA GLY A 6 -19.74 -5.36 -29.18
C GLY A 6 -19.49 -6.75 -28.61
N VAL A 7 -19.61 -7.78 -29.47
CA VAL A 7 -19.17 -9.17 -29.29
C VAL A 7 -19.39 -9.76 -27.87
N ILE A 8 -20.47 -10.53 -27.69
CA ILE A 8 -20.56 -11.47 -26.56
C ILE A 8 -19.43 -12.50 -26.74
N THR A 9 -18.27 -12.25 -26.13
CA THR A 9 -17.19 -13.24 -26.02
C THR A 9 -17.70 -14.41 -25.20
N ASN A 10 -17.68 -15.61 -25.78
CA ASN A 10 -18.04 -16.84 -25.07
C ASN A 10 -16.96 -17.17 -24.02
N GLN A 11 -17.09 -16.57 -22.82
CA GLN A 11 -16.12 -16.63 -21.72
C GLN A 11 -15.81 -18.04 -21.18
N PHE A 12 -16.55 -19.06 -21.65
CA PHE A 12 -16.40 -20.47 -21.26
C PHE A 12 -15.95 -21.37 -22.41
N ASP A 13 -15.48 -20.81 -23.53
CA ASP A 13 -14.98 -21.58 -24.68
C ASP A 13 -13.79 -22.51 -24.35
N TRP A 14 -13.04 -22.20 -23.29
CA TRP A 14 -11.97 -23.04 -22.77
C TRP A 14 -12.44 -24.42 -22.26
N VAL A 15 -13.69 -24.55 -21.84
CA VAL A 15 -14.20 -25.75 -21.16
C VAL A 15 -14.15 -26.97 -22.07
N ASP A 16 -14.62 -26.82 -23.31
CA ASP A 16 -14.69 -27.93 -24.25
C ASP A 16 -13.29 -28.32 -24.74
N PHE A 17 -12.41 -27.33 -24.94
CA PHE A 17 -11.00 -27.58 -25.25
C PHE A 17 -10.32 -28.38 -24.15
N TYR A 18 -10.50 -27.98 -22.89
CA TYR A 18 -9.86 -28.63 -21.75
C TYR A 18 -10.39 -30.06 -21.53
N LYS A 19 -11.69 -30.29 -21.75
CA LYS A 19 -12.31 -31.63 -21.68
C LYS A 19 -11.77 -32.56 -22.77
N GLU A 20 -11.66 -32.08 -24.01
CA GLU A 20 -11.09 -32.87 -25.10
C GLU A 20 -9.61 -33.18 -24.82
N LEU A 21 -8.83 -32.17 -24.42
CA LEU A 21 -7.42 -32.36 -24.06
C LEU A 21 -7.26 -33.36 -22.91
N ALA A 22 -8.11 -33.29 -21.87
CA ALA A 22 -8.06 -34.24 -20.76
C ALA A 22 -8.31 -35.68 -21.22
N SER A 23 -9.28 -35.87 -22.13
CA SER A 23 -9.59 -37.17 -22.71
C SER A 23 -8.44 -37.71 -23.57
N LYS A 24 -7.74 -36.85 -24.32
CA LYS A 24 -6.55 -37.22 -25.10
C LYS A 24 -5.35 -37.54 -24.22
N LEU A 25 -5.14 -36.78 -23.14
CA LEU A 25 -4.04 -36.98 -22.20
C LEU A 25 -4.13 -38.32 -21.47
N LEU A 26 -5.34 -38.81 -21.18
CA LEU A 26 -5.53 -40.10 -20.51
C LEU A 26 -4.88 -41.28 -21.25
N GLN A 27 -4.76 -41.19 -22.58
CA GLN A 27 -4.13 -42.22 -23.42
C GLN A 27 -2.63 -42.40 -23.16
N TYR A 28 -1.98 -41.41 -22.53
CA TYR A 28 -0.55 -41.42 -22.24
C TYR A 28 -0.21 -41.92 -20.83
N LYS A 29 -1.21 -42.34 -20.05
CA LYS A 29 -1.02 -42.83 -18.67
C LYS A 29 0.04 -43.93 -18.60
N ASP A 30 0.01 -44.86 -19.56
CA ASP A 30 0.92 -46.01 -19.68
C ASP A 30 2.10 -45.75 -20.63
N ASN A 31 2.20 -44.55 -21.23
CA ASN A 31 3.27 -44.15 -22.14
C ASN A 31 3.74 -42.71 -21.89
N ARG A 32 4.24 -42.46 -20.67
CA ARG A 32 4.63 -41.11 -20.21
C ARG A 32 5.90 -40.59 -20.85
N GLN A 33 6.77 -41.46 -21.37
CA GLN A 33 7.95 -41.03 -22.12
C GLN A 33 7.56 -40.30 -23.41
N GLU A 34 6.53 -40.78 -24.12
CA GLU A 34 6.00 -40.07 -25.28
C GLU A 34 5.37 -38.72 -24.88
N LEU A 35 4.70 -38.67 -23.71
CA LEU A 35 4.15 -37.43 -23.18
C LEU A 35 5.24 -36.39 -22.90
N VAL A 36 6.34 -36.79 -22.24
CA VAL A 36 7.49 -35.92 -21.98
C VAL A 36 8.08 -35.37 -23.28
N GLU A 37 8.22 -36.23 -24.30
CA GLU A 37 8.72 -35.81 -25.61
C GLU A 37 7.79 -34.79 -26.28
N LYS A 38 6.47 -34.99 -26.21
CA LYS A 38 5.49 -34.01 -26.71
C LYS A 38 5.58 -32.68 -25.96
N VAL A 39 5.79 -32.71 -24.64
CA VAL A 39 5.98 -31.49 -23.83
C VAL A 39 7.21 -30.70 -24.26
N ARG A 40 8.34 -31.36 -24.54
CA ARG A 40 9.52 -30.68 -25.09
C ARG A 40 9.21 -30.02 -26.44
N ARG A 41 8.57 -30.77 -27.35
CA ARG A 41 8.19 -30.27 -28.68
C ARG A 41 7.26 -29.07 -28.67
N ILE A 42 6.36 -28.96 -27.69
CA ILE A 42 5.50 -27.76 -27.52
C ILE A 42 6.36 -26.50 -27.38
N TYR A 43 7.39 -26.55 -26.55
CA TYR A 43 8.22 -25.37 -26.26
C TYR A 43 9.23 -25.10 -27.40
N GLU A 44 9.75 -26.16 -28.02
CA GLU A 44 10.56 -26.04 -29.25
C GLU A 44 9.78 -25.37 -30.39
N ALA A 45 8.54 -25.82 -30.66
CA ALA A 45 7.70 -25.28 -31.73
C ALA A 45 7.27 -23.83 -31.49
N THR A 46 7.11 -23.42 -30.23
CA THR A 46 6.67 -22.06 -29.87
C THR A 46 7.82 -21.06 -29.75
N GLY A 47 9.06 -21.53 -29.67
CA GLY A 47 10.23 -20.71 -29.37
C GLY A 47 10.20 -20.10 -27.95
N ILE A 48 9.42 -20.70 -27.05
CA ILE A 48 9.32 -20.27 -25.65
C ILE A 48 10.23 -21.18 -24.82
N ASN A 49 10.92 -20.61 -23.83
CA ASN A 49 11.75 -21.40 -22.93
C ASN A 49 10.89 -22.35 -22.09
N LEU A 50 11.26 -23.63 -22.10
CA LEU A 50 10.67 -24.66 -21.25
C LEU A 50 10.86 -24.28 -19.78
N PRO A 51 9.80 -24.22 -18.96
CA PRO A 51 9.93 -24.03 -17.53
C PRO A 51 10.71 -25.18 -16.90
N THR A 52 11.34 -24.93 -15.75
CA THR A 52 11.99 -25.99 -14.98
C THR A 52 10.92 -26.96 -14.45
N LEU A 53 10.88 -28.17 -15.02
CA LEU A 53 9.98 -29.25 -14.64
C LEU A 53 10.71 -30.42 -13.95
N GLU A 54 12.04 -30.42 -14.00
CA GLU A 54 12.93 -31.37 -13.32
C GLU A 54 14.31 -30.73 -13.16
N ARG A 55 15.16 -31.27 -12.27
CA ARG A 55 16.55 -30.82 -12.13
C ARG A 55 17.27 -30.90 -13.48
N ASP A 56 18.07 -29.87 -13.78
CA ASP A 56 18.81 -29.73 -15.04
C ASP A 56 17.96 -29.82 -16.32
N ASN A 57 16.64 -29.59 -16.21
CA ASN A 57 15.64 -29.77 -17.28
C ASN A 57 15.59 -31.18 -17.87
N GLN A 58 16.09 -32.19 -17.15
CA GLN A 58 16.02 -33.59 -17.57
C GLN A 58 14.73 -34.24 -17.09
N ILE A 59 13.63 -33.90 -17.77
CA ILE A 59 12.31 -34.45 -17.42
C ILE A 59 12.32 -35.97 -17.63
N VAL A 60 12.16 -36.72 -16.55
CA VAL A 60 12.09 -38.20 -16.58
C VAL A 60 10.66 -38.72 -16.58
N ASP A 61 9.73 -37.98 -15.96
CA ASP A 61 8.32 -38.33 -15.85
C ASP A 61 7.48 -37.06 -15.63
N ILE A 62 6.17 -37.11 -15.92
CA ILE A 62 5.25 -35.98 -15.77
C ILE A 62 3.82 -36.45 -15.45
N ASP A 63 3.16 -35.73 -14.55
CA ASP A 63 1.74 -35.92 -14.24
C ASP A 63 0.84 -35.11 -15.19
N PRO A 64 -0.44 -35.48 -15.35
CA PRO A 64 -1.31 -34.85 -16.33
C PRO A 64 -1.72 -33.42 -15.95
N PHE A 65 -1.77 -33.06 -14.66
CA PHE A 65 -2.13 -31.71 -14.23
C PHE A 65 -0.99 -30.71 -14.48
N THR A 66 0.27 -31.14 -14.36
CA THR A 66 1.42 -30.32 -14.77
C THR A 66 1.39 -29.97 -16.26
N VAL A 67 0.84 -30.83 -17.13
CA VAL A 67 0.65 -30.53 -18.56
C VAL A 67 -0.31 -29.36 -18.75
N PHE A 68 -1.44 -29.32 -18.03
CA PHE A 68 -2.31 -28.14 -18.00
C PHE A 68 -1.60 -26.91 -17.41
N GLY A 69 -0.75 -27.15 -16.41
CA GLY A 69 0.11 -26.15 -15.80
C GLY A 69 1.09 -25.48 -16.78
N LEU A 70 1.39 -26.08 -17.94
CA LEU A 70 2.27 -25.48 -18.95
C LEU A 70 1.71 -24.18 -19.51
N PHE A 71 0.38 -24.05 -19.59
CA PHE A 71 -0.29 -22.86 -20.11
C PHE A 71 -1.15 -22.12 -19.06
N ASN A 72 -1.29 -22.66 -17.85
CA ASN A 72 -2.05 -22.04 -16.75
C ASN A 72 -1.14 -21.50 -15.64
N LYS A 73 -0.32 -20.50 -15.96
CA LYS A 73 0.63 -19.86 -15.00
C LYS A 73 0.34 -18.38 -14.80
N SER A 74 0.46 -17.93 -13.56
CA SER A 74 0.15 -16.55 -13.14
C SER A 74 0.95 -15.46 -13.86
N SER A 75 2.21 -15.70 -14.26
CA SER A 75 3.00 -14.69 -15.01
C SER A 75 2.91 -14.83 -16.52
N MET A 76 2.12 -15.77 -17.04
CA MET A 76 2.07 -16.04 -18.46
C MET A 76 1.26 -14.98 -19.21
N LYS A 77 1.89 -14.33 -20.18
CA LYS A 77 1.18 -13.43 -21.10
C LYS A 77 0.20 -14.21 -21.95
N GLU A 78 -0.96 -13.64 -22.20
CA GLU A 78 -2.03 -14.27 -23.00
C GLU A 78 -1.55 -14.69 -24.39
N ALA A 79 -0.70 -13.89 -25.04
CA ALA A 79 -0.11 -14.23 -26.34
C ALA A 79 0.75 -15.51 -26.30
N ASN A 80 1.51 -15.72 -25.21
CA ASN A 80 2.29 -16.95 -25.04
C ASN A 80 1.38 -18.14 -24.68
N ARG A 81 0.33 -17.90 -23.89
CA ARG A 81 -0.68 -18.91 -23.56
C ARG A 81 -1.36 -19.42 -24.83
N LYS A 82 -1.79 -18.53 -25.72
CA LYS A 82 -2.37 -18.88 -27.04
C LYS A 82 -1.40 -19.72 -27.87
N LYS A 83 -0.12 -19.32 -27.98
CA LYS A 83 0.90 -20.10 -28.70
C LYS A 83 1.08 -21.52 -28.15
N ILE A 84 1.22 -21.66 -26.84
CA ILE A 84 1.40 -22.96 -26.18
C ILE A 84 0.16 -23.82 -26.39
N ILE A 85 -1.04 -23.27 -26.22
CA ILE A 85 -2.29 -24.02 -26.41
C ILE A 85 -2.48 -24.44 -27.87
N SER A 86 -2.13 -23.60 -28.85
CA SER A 86 -2.14 -24.00 -30.26
C SER A 86 -1.19 -25.16 -30.52
N ALA A 87 0.04 -25.11 -30.00
CA ALA A 87 0.99 -26.22 -30.13
C ALA A 87 0.52 -27.49 -29.42
N VAL A 88 -0.15 -27.36 -28.26
CA VAL A 88 -0.81 -28.47 -27.57
C VAL A 88 -1.93 -29.06 -28.44
N ALA A 89 -2.76 -28.22 -29.06
CA ALA A 89 -3.85 -28.69 -29.92
C ALA A 89 -3.32 -29.53 -31.08
N ASP A 90 -2.28 -29.04 -31.75
CA ASP A 90 -1.64 -29.72 -32.88
C ASP A 90 -0.98 -31.04 -32.46
N LEU A 91 -0.22 -31.05 -31.36
CA LEU A 91 0.55 -32.23 -30.93
C LEU A 91 -0.31 -33.32 -30.28
N PHE A 92 -1.44 -32.96 -29.67
CA PHE A 92 -2.37 -33.90 -29.02
C PHE A 92 -3.60 -34.22 -29.88
N GLY A 93 -3.74 -33.58 -31.05
CA GLY A 93 -4.87 -33.80 -31.95
C GLY A 93 -6.20 -33.36 -31.35
N VAL A 94 -6.21 -32.19 -30.69
CA VAL A 94 -7.42 -31.54 -30.18
C VAL A 94 -8.10 -30.80 -31.32
N THR A 95 -9.36 -31.12 -31.57
CA THR A 95 -10.14 -30.58 -32.69
C THR A 95 -11.01 -29.39 -32.30
N THR A 96 -11.32 -29.25 -31.01
CA THR A 96 -12.03 -28.10 -30.46
C THR A 96 -11.21 -26.82 -30.68
N PRO A 97 -11.84 -25.70 -31.09
CA PRO A 97 -11.15 -24.43 -31.27
C PRO A 97 -10.34 -24.00 -30.03
N VAL A 98 -9.18 -23.39 -30.29
CA VAL A 98 -8.34 -22.81 -29.23
C VAL A 98 -9.13 -21.69 -28.51
N PRO A 99 -9.11 -21.63 -27.17
CA PRO A 99 -9.91 -20.67 -26.42
C PRO A 99 -9.50 -19.21 -26.70
N THR A 100 -10.49 -18.33 -26.74
CA THR A 100 -10.31 -16.91 -27.04
C THR A 100 -10.21 -16.04 -25.80
N SER A 101 -10.84 -16.46 -24.69
CA SER A 101 -10.71 -15.88 -23.35
C SER A 101 -10.14 -16.90 -22.38
N PHE A 102 -9.43 -16.39 -21.37
CA PHE A 102 -8.92 -17.20 -20.26
C PHE A 102 -9.28 -16.63 -18.90
N ASP A 103 -10.25 -15.72 -18.88
CA ASP A 103 -10.75 -15.10 -17.65
C ASP A 103 -11.30 -16.19 -16.74
N SER A 104 -11.20 -15.99 -15.41
CA SER A 104 -11.65 -16.92 -14.38
C SER A 104 -10.96 -18.29 -14.30
N ILE A 105 -10.09 -18.65 -15.25
CA ILE A 105 -9.36 -19.92 -15.19
C ILE A 105 -8.30 -19.84 -14.08
N PRO A 106 -8.33 -20.73 -13.07
CA PRO A 106 -7.32 -20.75 -12.02
C PRO A 106 -5.90 -20.98 -12.58
N VAL A 107 -4.90 -20.38 -11.95
CA VAL A 107 -3.50 -20.39 -12.42
C VAL A 107 -2.53 -20.84 -11.33
N LEU A 108 -1.45 -21.52 -11.75
CA LEU A 108 -0.36 -21.92 -10.87
C LEU A 108 0.57 -20.75 -10.51
N ASN A 109 1.15 -20.86 -9.32
CA ASN A 109 2.30 -20.06 -8.92
C ASN A 109 3.54 -20.53 -9.71
N ASN A 110 4.28 -19.59 -10.28
CA ASN A 110 5.46 -19.87 -11.11
C ASN A 110 6.59 -20.56 -10.33
N GLN A 111 6.65 -20.37 -9.01
CA GLN A 111 7.67 -20.97 -8.12
C GLN A 111 7.36 -22.42 -7.75
N ASN A 112 6.14 -22.91 -8.01
CA ASN A 112 5.69 -24.27 -7.71
C ASN A 112 4.83 -24.79 -8.88
N ALA A 113 5.46 -24.86 -10.05
CA ALA A 113 4.79 -25.04 -11.34
C ALA A 113 4.47 -26.51 -11.69
N THR A 114 4.90 -27.48 -10.87
CA THR A 114 4.65 -28.92 -11.04
C THR A 114 3.76 -29.44 -9.91
N PHE A 115 2.89 -30.43 -10.15
CA PHE A 115 2.08 -31.10 -9.11
C PHE A 115 2.85 -32.15 -8.29
N TYR A 116 4.09 -32.43 -8.71
CA TYR A 116 5.05 -33.31 -8.05
C TYR A 116 6.33 -32.56 -7.69
N TYR A 117 7.15 -33.17 -6.82
CA TYR A 117 8.52 -32.74 -6.56
C TYR A 117 9.53 -33.40 -7.51
N PHE A 118 10.70 -32.79 -7.64
CA PHE A 118 11.79 -33.31 -8.47
C PHE A 118 12.35 -34.63 -7.94
N VAL A 119 13.04 -35.38 -8.80
CA VAL A 119 13.68 -36.64 -8.42
C VAL A 119 14.59 -36.41 -7.20
N GLY A 120 14.44 -37.26 -6.19
CA GLY A 120 15.09 -37.15 -4.89
C GLY A 120 14.27 -36.41 -3.82
N ASP A 121 13.29 -35.61 -4.22
CA ASP A 121 12.38 -34.90 -3.31
C ASP A 121 10.92 -35.41 -3.37
N ARG A 122 10.56 -36.21 -4.39
CA ARG A 122 9.28 -36.93 -4.53
C ARG A 122 9.37 -38.41 -4.19
N GLU A 123 8.26 -39.01 -3.80
CA GLU A 123 8.13 -40.46 -3.65
C GLU A 123 7.86 -41.14 -5.01
N ASP A 124 8.19 -42.43 -5.13
CA ASP A 124 8.03 -43.19 -6.38
C ASP A 124 6.58 -43.23 -6.87
N SER A 125 5.60 -43.24 -5.96
CA SER A 125 4.17 -43.29 -6.31
C SER A 125 3.56 -41.91 -6.59
N ASP A 126 4.29 -40.81 -6.41
CA ASP A 126 3.71 -39.45 -6.46
C ASP A 126 3.01 -39.16 -7.79
N ILE A 127 3.68 -39.47 -8.90
CA ILE A 127 3.15 -39.25 -10.24
C ILE A 127 2.03 -40.26 -10.55
N ASP A 128 2.16 -41.52 -10.10
CA ASP A 128 1.14 -42.56 -10.29
C ASP A 128 -0.18 -42.23 -9.58
N ASP A 129 -0.09 -41.71 -8.36
CA ASP A 129 -1.24 -41.27 -7.59
C ASP A 129 -1.94 -40.08 -8.25
N LEU A 130 -1.18 -39.15 -8.86
CA LEU A 130 -1.73 -38.03 -9.64
C LEU A 130 -2.43 -38.49 -10.92
N TRP A 131 -1.88 -39.48 -11.63
CA TRP A 131 -2.56 -40.11 -12.77
C TRP A 131 -3.83 -40.85 -12.34
N SER A 132 -3.79 -41.51 -11.19
CA SER A 132 -4.96 -42.20 -10.63
C SER A 132 -6.05 -41.23 -10.17
N LEU A 133 -5.67 -40.08 -9.61
CA LEU A 133 -6.59 -38.97 -9.35
C LEU A 133 -7.23 -38.46 -10.66
N PHE A 134 -6.42 -38.21 -11.68
CA PHE A 134 -6.89 -37.69 -12.97
C PHE A 134 -7.91 -38.63 -13.63
N GLU A 135 -7.59 -39.92 -13.72
CA GLU A 135 -8.49 -40.94 -14.28
C GLU A 135 -9.79 -41.06 -13.47
N SER A 136 -9.69 -41.16 -12.14
CA SER A 136 -10.87 -41.29 -11.28
C SER A 136 -11.75 -40.04 -11.28
N ALA A 137 -11.16 -38.85 -11.42
CA ALA A 137 -11.89 -37.59 -11.56
C ALA A 137 -12.66 -37.53 -12.89
N LEU A 138 -12.05 -37.95 -14.00
CA LEU A 138 -12.74 -38.05 -15.29
C LEU A 138 -13.86 -39.10 -15.25
N ALA A 139 -13.61 -40.27 -14.65
CA ALA A 139 -14.61 -41.32 -14.51
C ALA A 139 -15.83 -40.87 -13.68
N TYR A 140 -15.59 -40.15 -12.58
CA TYR A 140 -16.66 -39.55 -11.76
C TYR A 140 -17.42 -38.46 -12.51
N ALA A 141 -16.72 -37.58 -13.23
CA ALA A 141 -17.35 -36.51 -14.02
C ALA A 141 -18.24 -37.07 -15.16
N ALA A 142 -17.84 -38.19 -15.77
CA ALA A 142 -18.64 -38.89 -16.76
C ALA A 142 -19.80 -39.68 -16.13
N SER A 143 -19.58 -40.29 -14.96
CA SER A 143 -20.58 -41.10 -14.27
C SER A 143 -20.39 -41.02 -12.73
N PRO A 144 -21.19 -40.22 -12.02
CA PRO A 144 -21.01 -39.97 -10.58
C PRO A 144 -21.60 -41.11 -9.71
N THR A 145 -21.14 -42.35 -9.92
CA THR A 145 -21.54 -43.52 -9.12
C THR A 145 -20.81 -43.57 -7.78
N THR A 146 -21.34 -44.32 -6.81
CA THR A 146 -20.69 -44.54 -5.51
C THR A 146 -19.30 -45.16 -5.63
N ASP A 147 -19.09 -46.06 -6.60
CA ASP A 147 -17.78 -46.68 -6.85
C ASP A 147 -16.77 -45.66 -7.38
N ASN A 148 -17.16 -44.86 -8.38
CA ASN A 148 -16.30 -43.79 -8.90
C ASN A 148 -16.00 -42.73 -7.83
N ARG A 149 -16.99 -42.40 -6.99
CA ARG A 149 -16.81 -41.49 -5.86
C ARG A 149 -15.80 -42.04 -4.85
N THR A 150 -15.90 -43.32 -4.50
CA THR A 150 -14.99 -43.96 -3.54
C THR A 150 -13.55 -43.96 -4.06
N LYS A 151 -13.35 -44.31 -5.34
CA LYS A 151 -12.03 -44.28 -6.00
C LYS A 151 -11.45 -42.87 -6.04
N LEU A 152 -12.26 -41.89 -6.43
CA LEU A 152 -11.85 -40.50 -6.47
C LEU A 152 -11.48 -39.97 -5.09
N SER A 153 -12.31 -40.22 -4.07
CA SER A 153 -12.02 -39.82 -2.68
C SER A 153 -10.68 -40.37 -2.19
N LYS A 154 -10.39 -41.66 -2.46
CA LYS A 154 -9.10 -42.28 -2.11
C LYS A 154 -7.92 -41.51 -2.70
N TYR A 155 -7.91 -41.26 -4.01
CA TYR A 155 -6.78 -40.60 -4.67
C TYR A 155 -6.73 -39.09 -4.40
N PHE A 156 -7.86 -38.46 -4.13
CA PHE A 156 -7.92 -37.09 -3.65
C PHE A 156 -7.16 -36.96 -2.32
N ASP A 157 -7.51 -37.79 -1.34
CA ASP A 157 -6.89 -37.77 -0.01
C ASP A 157 -5.39 -38.11 -0.06
N LEU A 158 -4.98 -39.03 -0.94
CA LEU A 158 -3.56 -39.31 -1.16
C LEU A 158 -2.82 -38.10 -1.73
N THR A 159 -3.30 -37.55 -2.84
CA THR A 159 -2.57 -36.52 -3.60
C THR A 159 -2.56 -35.15 -2.94
N ILE A 160 -3.61 -34.77 -2.20
CA ILE A 160 -3.64 -33.52 -1.43
C ILE A 160 -2.67 -33.54 -0.26
N ASN A 161 -2.40 -34.73 0.28
CA ASN A 161 -1.47 -34.91 1.38
C ASN A 161 -0.01 -34.98 0.94
N LYS A 162 0.28 -35.17 -0.36
CA LYS A 162 1.64 -35.10 -0.89
C LYS A 162 2.29 -33.75 -0.67
N ARG A 163 3.62 -33.75 -0.55
CA ARG A 163 4.42 -32.54 -0.34
C ARG A 163 4.16 -31.57 -1.49
N GLY A 164 3.96 -30.27 -1.18
CA GLY A 164 3.79 -29.21 -2.19
C GLY A 164 2.42 -29.14 -2.86
N ASN A 165 1.51 -30.03 -2.48
CA ASN A 165 0.09 -29.97 -2.80
C ASN A 165 -0.72 -29.47 -1.59
N GLY A 166 -1.91 -28.97 -1.91
CA GLY A 166 -2.88 -28.42 -0.96
C GLY A 166 -4.19 -28.11 -1.71
N ASN A 167 -5.17 -27.56 -0.99
CA ASN A 167 -6.55 -27.39 -1.48
C ASN A 167 -6.62 -26.78 -2.88
N SER A 168 -6.05 -25.58 -3.05
CA SER A 168 -6.09 -24.86 -4.32
C SER A 168 -5.51 -25.68 -5.46
N LYS A 169 -4.41 -26.40 -5.26
CA LYS A 169 -3.70 -27.07 -6.34
C LYS A 169 -4.45 -28.29 -6.85
N ILE A 170 -4.85 -29.19 -5.96
CA ILE A 170 -5.59 -30.41 -6.31
C ILE A 170 -6.97 -30.08 -6.88
N THR A 171 -7.71 -29.19 -6.22
CA THR A 171 -9.06 -28.81 -6.68
C THR A 171 -9.02 -28.02 -7.98
N MET A 172 -7.98 -27.21 -8.23
CA MET A 172 -7.72 -26.56 -9.52
C MET A 172 -7.47 -27.57 -10.64
N GLY A 173 -6.63 -28.59 -10.40
CA GLY A 173 -6.36 -29.63 -11.38
C GLY A 173 -7.64 -30.35 -11.81
N MET A 174 -8.48 -30.71 -10.83
CA MET A 174 -9.79 -31.32 -11.07
C MET A 174 -10.76 -30.35 -11.78
N TYR A 175 -10.77 -29.08 -11.38
CA TYR A 175 -11.57 -28.03 -12.00
C TYR A 175 -11.22 -27.84 -13.48
N TRP A 176 -9.93 -27.84 -13.84
CA TRP A 176 -9.51 -27.70 -15.24
C TRP A 176 -10.09 -28.81 -16.13
N ILE A 177 -10.09 -30.05 -15.67
CA ILE A 177 -10.47 -31.21 -16.50
C ILE A 177 -11.99 -31.43 -16.55
N ALA A 178 -12.71 -31.02 -15.50
CA ALA A 178 -14.16 -31.20 -15.40
C ALA A 178 -14.80 -30.11 -14.54
N PRO A 179 -14.87 -28.86 -15.03
CA PRO A 179 -15.35 -27.71 -14.26
C PRO A 179 -16.85 -27.75 -13.95
N ASN A 180 -17.61 -28.65 -14.58
CA ASN A 180 -19.02 -28.89 -14.23
C ASN A 180 -19.16 -29.80 -12.99
N ALA A 181 -18.15 -30.64 -12.72
CA ALA A 181 -18.18 -31.61 -11.65
C ALA A 181 -17.44 -31.13 -10.40
N PHE A 182 -16.42 -30.29 -10.58
CA PHE A 182 -15.53 -29.89 -9.49
C PHE A 182 -15.53 -28.38 -9.31
N LEU A 183 -15.30 -27.95 -8.08
CA LEU A 183 -15.10 -26.56 -7.68
C LEU A 183 -13.63 -26.37 -7.32
N ASN A 184 -13.04 -25.24 -7.70
CA ASN A 184 -11.70 -24.87 -7.25
C ASN A 184 -11.76 -24.11 -5.91
N LEU A 185 -10.95 -24.52 -4.94
CA LEU A 185 -10.79 -23.86 -3.64
C LEU A 185 -9.49 -23.06 -3.59
N ASP A 186 -9.33 -22.14 -4.55
CA ASP A 186 -8.30 -21.10 -4.46
C ASP A 186 -8.75 -19.93 -3.59
N GLN A 187 -7.82 -19.05 -3.25
CA GLN A 187 -8.09 -17.90 -2.37
C GLN A 187 -9.28 -17.06 -2.85
N ARG A 188 -9.43 -16.90 -4.18
CA ARG A 188 -10.49 -16.09 -4.79
C ARG A 188 -11.86 -16.74 -4.63
N ASN A 189 -12.00 -18.02 -4.99
CA ASN A 189 -13.27 -18.73 -4.84
C ASN A 189 -13.63 -18.89 -3.37
N THR A 190 -12.66 -19.21 -2.52
CA THR A 190 -12.88 -19.29 -1.06
C THR A 190 -13.38 -17.96 -0.50
N TRP A 191 -12.72 -16.84 -0.80
CA TRP A 191 -13.19 -15.52 -0.38
C TRP A 191 -14.60 -15.22 -0.91
N TYR A 192 -14.87 -15.54 -2.18
CA TYR A 192 -16.19 -15.31 -2.76
C TYR A 192 -17.28 -16.12 -2.04
N ILE A 193 -17.00 -17.39 -1.72
CA ILE A 193 -17.96 -18.27 -1.07
C ILE A 193 -18.20 -17.90 0.39
N TYR A 194 -17.13 -17.65 1.16
CA TYR A 194 -17.23 -17.54 2.62
C TYR A 194 -17.29 -16.10 3.14
N GLU A 195 -16.74 -15.13 2.41
CA GLU A 195 -16.46 -13.79 2.96
C GLU A 195 -17.11 -12.64 2.16
N SER A 196 -17.36 -12.83 0.87
CA SER A 196 -17.84 -11.73 0.00
C SER A 196 -19.27 -11.27 0.27
N GLY A 197 -20.04 -12.04 1.05
CA GLY A 197 -21.47 -11.82 1.29
C GLY A 197 -22.37 -12.09 0.07
N LYS A 198 -21.83 -12.65 -1.02
CA LYS A 198 -22.59 -12.99 -2.23
C LYS A 198 -23.27 -14.34 -2.19
N ILE A 199 -22.79 -15.25 -1.35
CA ILE A 199 -23.45 -16.52 -1.05
C ILE A 199 -24.31 -16.34 0.22
N PRO A 200 -25.56 -16.85 0.26
CA PRO A 200 -26.44 -16.70 1.42
C PRO A 200 -25.77 -17.17 2.73
N ALA A 201 -25.89 -16.36 3.78
CA ALA A 201 -25.23 -16.62 5.05
C ALA A 201 -25.69 -17.94 5.69
N GLU A 202 -26.97 -18.32 5.52
CA GLU A 202 -27.47 -19.61 6.01
C GLU A 202 -26.76 -20.79 5.32
N LEU A 203 -26.49 -20.67 4.02
CA LEU A 203 -25.75 -21.70 3.28
C LEU A 203 -24.31 -21.78 3.76
N VAL A 204 -23.62 -20.62 3.87
CA VAL A 204 -22.21 -20.56 4.30
C VAL A 204 -22.01 -21.20 5.68
N GLN A 205 -22.93 -20.98 6.62
CA GLN A 205 -22.88 -21.59 7.95
C GLN A 205 -22.97 -23.12 7.95
N THR A 206 -23.54 -23.72 6.89
CA THR A 206 -23.60 -25.18 6.74
C THR A 206 -22.36 -25.77 6.06
N LEU A 207 -21.52 -24.94 5.43
CA LEU A 207 -20.34 -25.43 4.72
C LEU A 207 -19.23 -25.82 5.71
N PRO A 208 -18.50 -26.93 5.46
CA PRO A 208 -17.30 -27.27 6.22
C PRO A 208 -16.27 -26.14 6.23
N THR A 209 -15.57 -25.98 7.36
CA THR A 209 -14.40 -25.10 7.42
C THR A 209 -13.28 -25.63 6.52
N ILE A 210 -12.60 -24.73 5.79
CA ILE A 210 -11.50 -25.11 4.91
C ILE A 210 -10.22 -25.28 5.74
N GLU A 211 -9.91 -26.53 6.07
CA GLU A 211 -8.64 -26.93 6.68
C GLU A 211 -7.46 -26.80 5.67
N PRO A 212 -6.20 -26.65 6.09
CA PRO A 212 -5.05 -26.51 5.16
C PRO A 212 -4.92 -27.63 4.12
N LYS A 213 -5.36 -28.85 4.48
CA LYS A 213 -5.49 -30.01 3.60
C LYS A 213 -6.84 -30.67 3.84
N ILE A 214 -7.86 -30.18 3.15
CA ILE A 214 -9.23 -30.61 3.34
C ILE A 214 -9.38 -32.10 2.97
N PRO A 215 -10.03 -32.94 3.80
CA PRO A 215 -10.33 -34.31 3.41
C PRO A 215 -11.38 -34.34 2.29
N SER A 216 -11.40 -35.41 1.52
CA SER A 216 -12.32 -35.59 0.40
C SER A 216 -13.78 -35.48 0.84
N SER A 217 -14.11 -35.99 2.03
CA SER A 217 -15.44 -35.83 2.64
C SER A 217 -15.84 -34.36 2.78
N GLY A 218 -14.96 -33.51 3.33
CA GLY A 218 -15.21 -32.08 3.49
C GLY A 218 -15.29 -31.35 2.15
N TYR A 219 -14.36 -31.64 1.22
CA TYR A 219 -14.37 -31.06 -0.12
C TYR A 219 -15.69 -31.33 -0.84
N PHE A 220 -16.15 -32.57 -0.81
CA PHE A 220 -17.34 -32.92 -1.55
C PHE A 220 -18.63 -32.51 -0.86
N ASP A 221 -18.68 -32.39 0.47
CA ASP A 221 -19.80 -31.76 1.16
C ASP A 221 -19.96 -30.29 0.70
N ILE A 222 -18.85 -29.56 0.54
CA ILE A 222 -18.85 -28.21 -0.07
C ILE A 222 -19.41 -28.26 -1.50
N VAL A 223 -18.88 -29.15 -2.34
CA VAL A 223 -19.30 -29.29 -3.75
C VAL A 223 -20.80 -29.62 -3.86
N GLU A 224 -21.30 -30.54 -3.04
CA GLU A 224 -22.69 -30.99 -3.09
C GLU A 224 -23.66 -29.91 -2.62
N LYS A 225 -23.36 -29.23 -1.51
CA LYS A 225 -24.18 -28.12 -0.99
C LYS A 225 -24.19 -26.93 -1.95
N LEU A 226 -23.04 -26.53 -2.47
CA LEU A 226 -22.96 -25.43 -3.44
C LEU A 226 -23.61 -25.81 -4.76
N ARG A 227 -23.48 -27.04 -5.25
CA ARG A 227 -24.18 -27.49 -6.46
C ARG A 227 -25.69 -27.44 -6.28
N ALA A 228 -26.20 -27.90 -5.14
CA ALA A 228 -27.63 -27.86 -4.83
C ALA A 228 -28.16 -26.42 -4.84
N TYR A 229 -27.40 -25.48 -4.26
CA TYR A 229 -27.72 -24.06 -4.30
C TYR A 229 -27.68 -23.48 -5.72
N LEU A 230 -26.62 -23.75 -6.49
CA LEU A 230 -26.49 -23.25 -7.87
C LEU A 230 -27.58 -23.79 -8.80
N GLN A 231 -28.15 -24.95 -8.48
CA GLN A 231 -29.26 -25.56 -9.21
C GLN A 231 -30.64 -25.14 -8.69
N SER A 232 -30.72 -24.35 -7.62
CA SER A 232 -31.99 -23.84 -7.09
C SER A 232 -32.42 -22.54 -7.78
N ASP A 233 -33.68 -22.18 -7.62
CA ASP A 233 -34.21 -20.90 -8.12
C ASP A 233 -33.68 -19.68 -7.33
N GLU A 234 -33.04 -19.90 -6.18
CA GLU A 234 -32.47 -18.84 -5.33
C GLU A 234 -31.12 -18.34 -5.86
N SER A 235 -30.44 -19.13 -6.71
CA SER A 235 -29.15 -18.75 -7.27
C SER A 235 -29.27 -18.07 -8.63
N ALA A 236 -28.67 -16.88 -8.74
CA ALA A 236 -28.47 -16.20 -10.02
C ALA A 236 -27.43 -16.93 -10.89
N LEU A 237 -26.51 -17.69 -10.28
CA LEU A 237 -25.45 -18.45 -10.92
C LEU A 237 -25.89 -19.90 -11.13
N LYS A 238 -25.54 -20.51 -12.26
CA LYS A 238 -26.04 -21.85 -12.64
C LYS A 238 -25.10 -22.99 -12.37
N ASP A 239 -23.78 -22.73 -12.35
CA ASP A 239 -22.79 -23.76 -12.11
C ASP A 239 -21.46 -23.18 -11.61
N PHE A 240 -20.49 -24.06 -11.34
CA PHE A 240 -19.20 -23.66 -10.78
C PHE A 240 -18.37 -22.77 -11.70
N LYS A 241 -18.61 -22.79 -13.01
CA LYS A 241 -17.92 -21.91 -13.96
C LYS A 241 -18.41 -20.49 -13.83
N GLU A 242 -19.73 -20.32 -13.75
CA GLU A 242 -20.33 -19.02 -13.48
C GLU A 242 -19.94 -18.49 -12.12
N LEU A 243 -19.91 -19.34 -11.09
CA LEU A 243 -19.40 -18.95 -9.76
C LEU A 243 -17.94 -18.50 -9.82
N SER A 244 -17.06 -19.26 -10.46
CA SER A 244 -15.64 -18.90 -10.57
C SER A 244 -15.43 -17.63 -11.39
N PHE A 245 -16.25 -17.41 -12.42
CA PHE A 245 -16.23 -16.19 -13.22
C PHE A 245 -16.69 -14.98 -12.43
N GLU A 246 -17.79 -15.11 -11.68
CA GLU A 246 -18.30 -14.04 -10.84
C GLU A 246 -17.35 -13.72 -9.68
N ALA A 247 -16.71 -14.74 -9.09
CA ALA A 247 -15.66 -14.56 -8.10
C ALA A 247 -14.46 -13.78 -8.66
N TRP A 248 -14.06 -14.07 -9.90
CA TRP A 248 -13.03 -13.30 -10.62
C TRP A 248 -13.46 -11.85 -10.85
N ARG A 249 -14.61 -11.65 -11.49
CA ARG A 249 -15.15 -10.32 -11.83
C ARG A 249 -15.28 -9.43 -10.59
N TYR A 250 -15.89 -9.96 -9.53
CA TYR A 250 -16.11 -9.23 -8.29
C TYR A 250 -14.79 -8.94 -7.56
N SER A 251 -13.84 -9.89 -7.55
CA SER A 251 -12.52 -9.62 -6.96
C SER A 251 -11.75 -8.51 -7.69
N GLU A 252 -11.86 -8.42 -9.02
CA GLU A 252 -11.22 -7.36 -9.80
C GLU A 252 -11.89 -5.99 -9.55
N GLU A 253 -13.20 -5.97 -9.38
CA GLU A 253 -13.98 -4.78 -8.98
C GLU A 253 -13.51 -4.25 -7.62
N ILE A 254 -13.47 -5.10 -6.60
CA ILE A 254 -12.98 -4.75 -5.26
C ILE A 254 -11.50 -4.35 -5.28
N ASN A 255 -10.65 -5.05 -6.03
CA ASN A 255 -9.23 -4.69 -6.16
C ASN A 255 -9.05 -3.32 -6.83
N LYS A 256 -9.89 -2.98 -7.82
CA LYS A 256 -9.88 -1.68 -8.47
C LYS A 256 -10.35 -0.58 -7.52
N GLU A 257 -11.41 -0.82 -6.76
CA GLU A 257 -11.88 0.09 -5.71
C GLU A 257 -10.82 0.29 -4.62
N ASN A 258 -10.20 -0.78 -4.14
CA ASN A 258 -9.14 -0.71 -3.13
C ASN A 258 -7.91 0.01 -3.66
N ARG A 259 -7.54 -0.17 -4.94
CA ARG A 259 -6.48 0.61 -5.58
C ARG A 259 -6.88 2.08 -5.71
N ALA A 260 -8.12 2.39 -6.06
CA ALA A 260 -8.61 3.76 -6.14
C ALA A 260 -8.64 4.43 -4.76
N LYS A 261 -9.14 3.74 -3.73
CA LYS A 261 -9.10 4.15 -2.33
C LYS A 261 -7.68 4.28 -1.82
N LYS A 262 -6.76 3.39 -2.23
CA LYS A 262 -5.34 3.48 -1.87
C LYS A 262 -4.66 4.65 -2.56
N VAL A 263 -4.95 4.92 -3.83
CA VAL A 263 -4.42 6.08 -4.55
C VAL A 263 -5.02 7.38 -4.00
N GLN A 264 -6.28 7.35 -3.57
CA GLN A 264 -6.93 8.48 -2.92
C GLN A 264 -6.42 8.69 -1.50
N ALA A 265 -6.24 7.63 -0.72
CA ALA A 265 -5.57 7.65 0.57
C ALA A 265 -4.11 8.07 0.42
N GLU A 266 -3.37 7.62 -0.60
CA GLU A 266 -2.00 8.06 -0.90
C GLU A 266 -1.96 9.53 -1.36
N ARG A 267 -3.02 10.04 -2.01
CA ARG A 267 -3.18 11.46 -2.35
C ARG A 267 -3.59 12.31 -1.14
N GLU A 268 -4.38 11.77 -0.24
CA GLU A 268 -4.77 12.38 1.04
C GLU A 268 -3.58 12.33 2.02
N THR A 269 -2.76 11.29 1.95
CA THR A 269 -1.50 11.14 2.71
C THR A 269 -0.39 12.00 2.10
N LYS A 270 -0.34 12.17 0.77
CA LYS A 270 0.49 13.19 0.10
C LYS A 270 -0.06 14.61 0.24
N GLY A 271 -1.34 14.77 0.57
CA GLY A 271 -1.91 16.04 1.00
C GLY A 271 -1.59 16.34 2.47
N ALA A 272 -1.51 15.31 3.30
CA ALA A 272 -1.09 15.38 4.70
C ALA A 272 0.44 15.55 4.85
N ALA A 273 1.20 15.01 3.90
CA ALA A 273 2.58 15.35 3.60
C ALA A 273 2.61 16.47 2.55
N LEU A 274 2.20 17.68 2.95
CA LEU A 274 2.88 18.87 2.43
C LEU A 274 4.37 18.62 2.65
N ALA A 275 5.02 18.17 1.58
CA ALA A 275 6.45 17.95 1.53
C ALA A 275 7.09 19.31 1.80
N ASP A 276 7.70 19.44 2.97
CA ASP A 276 8.94 20.17 3.01
C ASP A 276 9.91 19.38 2.12
N GLU A 277 10.21 19.91 0.94
CA GLU A 277 11.32 19.40 0.12
C GLU A 277 12.68 19.53 0.84
N ASP A 278 12.70 20.20 2.01
CA ASP A 278 13.88 20.54 2.82
C ASP A 278 13.93 19.91 4.23
N VAL A 279 13.28 18.76 4.49
CA VAL A 279 13.49 18.01 5.75
C VAL A 279 14.05 16.64 5.45
N GLU A 280 15.30 16.40 5.87
CA GLU A 280 15.94 15.10 5.73
C GLU A 280 15.29 14.07 6.65
N THR A 281 14.23 13.41 6.19
CA THR A 281 13.71 12.20 6.84
C THR A 281 14.74 11.08 6.70
N THR A 282 15.11 10.39 7.78
CA THR A 282 15.98 9.19 7.71
C THR A 282 15.27 8.09 6.94
N HIS A 283 15.87 7.59 5.86
CA HIS A 283 15.29 6.48 5.09
C HIS A 283 15.78 5.14 5.65
N TYR A 284 14.90 4.15 5.62
CA TYR A 284 15.20 2.78 6.00
C TYR A 284 15.27 1.90 4.75
N TRP A 285 16.33 1.11 4.64
CA TRP A 285 16.63 0.35 3.42
C TRP A 285 16.82 -1.12 3.71
N ILE A 286 16.32 -1.96 2.80
CA ILE A 286 16.69 -3.38 2.72
C ILE A 286 17.68 -3.56 1.57
N TYR A 287 18.85 -4.12 1.88
CA TYR A 287 19.97 -4.27 0.95
C TYR A 287 20.41 -5.74 0.80
N SER A 288 20.63 -6.18 -0.43
CA SER A 288 21.17 -7.50 -0.74
C SER A 288 22.61 -7.38 -1.25
N PRO A 289 23.63 -7.74 -0.45
CA PRO A 289 25.05 -7.65 -0.83
C PRO A 289 25.45 -8.75 -1.82
N GLY A 290 25.05 -8.58 -3.07
CA GLY A 290 25.26 -9.57 -4.12
C GLY A 290 24.31 -10.76 -4.04
N ASP A 291 24.36 -11.63 -5.05
CA ASP A 291 23.52 -12.82 -5.08
C ASP A 291 23.89 -13.73 -3.91
N GLY A 292 22.89 -14.09 -3.09
CA GLY A 292 23.12 -14.92 -1.90
C GLY A 292 23.96 -14.27 -0.80
N ALA A 293 24.09 -12.93 -0.80
CA ALA A 293 24.96 -12.19 0.12
C ALA A 293 26.47 -12.45 -0.08
N THR A 294 26.89 -12.77 -1.31
CA THR A 294 28.27 -13.15 -1.66
C THR A 294 29.34 -12.12 -1.31
N ILE A 295 29.01 -10.83 -1.32
CA ILE A 295 29.96 -9.76 -0.98
C ILE A 295 29.78 -9.22 0.45
N TRP A 296 28.98 -9.89 1.28
CA TRP A 296 28.67 -9.40 2.64
C TRP A 296 29.91 -9.23 3.52
N ASP A 297 30.78 -10.24 3.57
CA ASP A 297 31.97 -10.18 4.41
C ASP A 297 32.94 -9.07 3.98
N GLU A 298 33.07 -8.86 2.67
CA GLU A 298 33.87 -7.76 2.13
C GLU A 298 33.25 -6.40 2.50
N CYS A 299 31.94 -6.24 2.29
CA CYS A 299 31.19 -5.04 2.64
C CYS A 299 31.32 -4.70 4.13
N TYR A 300 31.14 -5.70 4.99
CA TYR A 300 31.25 -5.53 6.43
C TYR A 300 32.67 -5.13 6.86
N ASN A 301 33.69 -5.89 6.45
CA ASN A 301 35.07 -5.66 6.89
C ASN A 301 35.64 -4.33 6.40
N ASN A 302 35.20 -3.86 5.23
CA ASN A 302 35.67 -2.60 4.66
C ASN A 302 34.77 -1.40 5.02
N GLY A 303 33.68 -1.60 5.77
CA GLY A 303 32.74 -0.52 6.13
C GLY A 303 32.04 0.08 4.92
N ILE A 304 31.64 -0.74 3.95
CA ILE A 304 30.99 -0.30 2.72
C ILE A 304 29.71 -1.08 2.42
N MET A 305 28.88 -0.53 1.55
CA MET A 305 27.89 -1.25 0.76
C MET A 305 28.15 -1.01 -0.72
N ALA A 306 27.92 -2.03 -1.54
CA ALA A 306 28.18 -1.96 -2.96
C ALA A 306 27.06 -2.60 -3.79
N ILE A 307 26.70 -2.00 -4.92
CA ILE A 307 25.76 -2.60 -5.86
C ILE A 307 26.46 -3.00 -7.17
N GLY A 308 25.94 -4.05 -7.80
CA GLY A 308 26.41 -4.50 -9.10
C GLY A 308 26.06 -3.49 -10.20
N TRP A 309 26.09 -3.92 -11.46
CA TRP A 309 25.83 -3.07 -12.65
C TRP A 309 27.05 -2.31 -13.21
N ASP A 310 28.26 -2.84 -12.98
CA ASP A 310 29.51 -2.31 -13.56
C ASP A 310 29.47 -2.02 -15.08
N PRO A 311 28.76 -2.78 -15.94
CA PRO A 311 28.70 -2.49 -17.38
C PRO A 311 28.07 -1.14 -17.73
N ILE A 312 27.18 -0.60 -16.90
CA ILE A 312 26.63 0.75 -17.13
C ILE A 312 27.54 1.86 -16.59
N GLY A 313 28.56 1.52 -15.80
CA GLY A 313 29.57 2.45 -15.32
C GLY A 313 29.08 3.27 -14.13
N ASP A 314 29.58 4.50 -14.05
CA ASP A 314 29.24 5.49 -13.02
C ASP A 314 27.76 5.89 -13.14
N LEU A 315 27.02 5.71 -12.06
CA LEU A 315 25.58 5.96 -11.99
C LEU A 315 25.24 7.45 -11.96
N SER A 316 26.17 8.31 -11.53
CA SER A 316 25.98 9.77 -11.53
C SER A 316 25.94 10.35 -12.95
N ALA A 317 26.36 9.60 -13.97
CA ALA A 317 26.35 10.02 -15.36
C ALA A 317 24.95 10.01 -16.02
N TYR A 318 23.92 9.57 -15.31
CA TYR A 318 22.55 9.41 -15.86
C TYR A 318 21.59 10.42 -15.22
N SER A 319 20.77 11.06 -16.05
CA SER A 319 19.82 12.11 -15.60
C SER A 319 18.42 11.55 -15.27
N SER A 320 18.15 10.28 -15.58
CA SER A 320 16.88 9.63 -15.21
C SER A 320 16.97 8.11 -15.03
N LYS A 321 15.99 7.55 -14.30
CA LYS A 321 15.76 6.09 -14.17
C LYS A 321 15.60 5.41 -15.54
N ASP A 322 14.98 6.07 -16.51
CA ASP A 322 14.76 5.50 -17.84
C ASP A 322 16.05 5.44 -18.67
N GLU A 323 16.96 6.40 -18.53
CA GLU A 323 18.29 6.35 -19.15
C GLU A 323 19.13 5.21 -18.60
N MET A 324 19.14 5.02 -17.26
CA MET A 324 19.83 3.88 -16.64
C MET A 324 19.27 2.54 -17.16
N LYS A 325 17.95 2.42 -17.27
CA LYS A 325 17.28 1.24 -17.81
C LYS A 325 17.66 0.97 -19.27
N GLN A 326 17.75 2.01 -20.09
CA GLN A 326 18.13 1.89 -21.49
C GLN A 326 19.61 1.47 -21.61
N ALA A 327 20.50 2.06 -20.82
CA ALA A 327 21.90 1.65 -20.77
C ALA A 327 22.07 0.19 -20.33
N MET A 328 21.27 -0.30 -19.38
CA MET A 328 21.28 -1.73 -18.98
C MET A 328 20.84 -2.64 -20.13
N LYS A 329 19.84 -2.23 -20.92
CA LYS A 329 19.42 -3.01 -22.11
C LYS A 329 20.51 -3.07 -23.17
N GLU A 330 21.20 -1.95 -23.40
CA GLU A 330 22.23 -1.85 -24.44
C GLU A 330 23.52 -2.56 -24.06
N LYS A 331 23.97 -2.41 -22.81
CA LYS A 331 25.30 -2.88 -22.36
C LYS A 331 25.27 -4.24 -21.66
N ILE A 332 24.09 -4.77 -21.32
CA ILE A 332 23.96 -6.02 -20.56
C ILE A 332 23.11 -7.07 -21.30
N ASP A 333 21.79 -6.85 -21.41
CA ASP A 333 20.90 -7.80 -22.08
C ASP A 333 19.58 -7.14 -22.49
N PRO A 334 19.35 -6.89 -23.79
CA PRO A 334 18.15 -6.20 -24.27
C PRO A 334 16.86 -6.98 -24.03
N SER A 335 16.92 -8.28 -23.75
CA SER A 335 15.73 -9.13 -23.50
C SER A 335 15.14 -8.95 -22.09
N LYS A 336 15.91 -8.35 -21.15
CA LYS A 336 15.48 -8.18 -19.75
C LYS A 336 14.76 -6.83 -19.52
N PRO A 337 13.78 -6.78 -18.60
CA PRO A 337 12.96 -5.58 -18.40
C PRO A 337 13.65 -4.45 -17.62
N TYR A 338 14.66 -4.77 -16.80
CA TYR A 338 15.48 -3.86 -15.94
C TYR A 338 14.75 -2.80 -15.09
N LYS A 339 13.41 -2.81 -15.01
CA LYS A 339 12.64 -1.81 -14.25
C LYS A 339 13.08 -1.70 -12.79
N ASN A 340 13.22 -2.82 -12.09
CA ASN A 340 13.61 -2.82 -10.67
C ASN A 340 15.09 -2.49 -10.47
N ALA A 341 15.96 -2.91 -11.41
CA ALA A 341 17.40 -2.65 -11.36
C ALA A 341 17.70 -1.16 -11.59
N ALA A 342 17.05 -0.55 -12.57
CA ALA A 342 17.12 0.88 -12.86
C ALA A 342 16.58 1.72 -11.70
N HIS A 343 15.51 1.26 -11.04
CA HIS A 343 15.03 1.89 -9.81
C HIS A 343 16.09 1.81 -8.71
N ALA A 344 16.57 0.62 -8.36
CA ALA A 344 17.54 0.42 -7.29
C ALA A 344 18.86 1.19 -7.50
N THR A 345 19.39 1.22 -8.72
CA THR A 345 20.60 1.99 -9.08
C THR A 345 20.37 3.49 -8.94
N TRP A 346 19.22 3.99 -9.38
CA TRP A 346 18.88 5.40 -9.18
C TRP A 346 18.75 5.76 -7.70
N GLN A 347 18.05 4.94 -6.90
CA GLN A 347 17.89 5.22 -5.48
C GLN A 347 19.24 5.20 -4.76
N PHE A 348 20.08 4.22 -5.08
CA PHE A 348 21.42 4.12 -4.54
C PHE A 348 22.30 5.31 -4.90
N ALA A 349 22.19 5.86 -6.11
CA ALA A 349 23.00 6.99 -6.54
C ALA A 349 22.46 8.35 -6.03
N ASN A 350 21.13 8.54 -6.05
CA ASN A 350 20.52 9.87 -5.94
C ASN A 350 19.55 10.06 -4.77
N GLU A 351 18.98 9.00 -4.19
CA GLU A 351 17.96 9.12 -3.13
C GLU A 351 18.50 8.75 -1.74
N MET A 352 19.39 7.76 -1.65
CA MET A 352 20.04 7.37 -0.40
C MET A 352 21.04 8.43 0.06
N LYS A 353 21.10 8.70 1.36
CA LYS A 353 21.95 9.75 1.95
C LYS A 353 22.65 9.28 3.24
N PRO A 354 23.73 9.96 3.68
CA PRO A 354 24.28 9.75 5.01
C PRO A 354 23.20 9.86 6.10
N GLY A 355 23.29 9.03 7.13
CA GLY A 355 22.29 8.93 8.20
C GLY A 355 21.19 7.90 7.96
N ASP A 356 21.00 7.43 6.72
CA ASP A 356 20.04 6.37 6.41
C ASP A 356 20.42 5.03 7.06
N VAL A 357 19.41 4.25 7.48
CA VAL A 357 19.61 2.93 8.10
C VAL A 357 19.45 1.83 7.06
N VAL A 358 20.40 0.89 7.02
CA VAL A 358 20.44 -0.22 6.07
C VAL A 358 20.42 -1.55 6.81
N PHE A 359 19.49 -2.42 6.44
CA PHE A 359 19.43 -3.82 6.84
C PHE A 359 19.94 -4.71 5.69
N ALA A 360 21.10 -5.32 5.87
CA ALA A 360 21.63 -6.31 4.94
C ALA A 360 20.90 -7.64 5.10
N LYS A 361 20.64 -8.34 3.99
CA LYS A 361 19.93 -9.63 4.02
C LYS A 361 20.57 -10.73 3.20
N LYS A 362 20.26 -11.97 3.56
CA LYS A 362 20.62 -13.19 2.83
C LYS A 362 19.36 -13.95 2.47
N GLY A 363 19.01 -13.93 1.18
CA GLY A 363 17.77 -14.53 0.69
C GLY A 363 16.51 -13.75 1.12
N ARG A 364 15.45 -14.49 1.49
CA ARG A 364 14.13 -13.95 1.87
C ARG A 364 13.84 -13.97 3.37
N HIS A 365 14.62 -14.73 4.12
CA HIS A 365 14.30 -15.11 5.49
C HIS A 365 15.37 -14.71 6.50
N LEU A 366 16.52 -14.18 6.06
CA LEU A 366 17.59 -13.80 6.97
C LEU A 366 17.97 -12.33 6.81
N VAL A 367 18.00 -11.62 7.92
CA VAL A 367 18.75 -10.37 8.08
C VAL A 367 20.15 -10.75 8.55
N ILE A 368 21.19 -10.15 7.97
CA ILE A 368 22.59 -10.49 8.24
C ILE A 368 23.42 -9.34 8.81
N GLY A 369 22.87 -8.12 8.79
CA GLY A 369 23.47 -6.99 9.46
C GLY A 369 22.62 -5.74 9.40
N ARG A 370 22.96 -4.80 10.27
CA ARG A 370 22.39 -3.45 10.35
C ARG A 370 23.53 -2.45 10.30
N GLY A 371 23.41 -1.40 9.51
CA GLY A 371 24.36 -0.30 9.48
C GLY A 371 23.72 1.04 9.17
N VAL A 372 24.50 2.10 9.37
CA VAL A 372 24.13 3.48 9.06
C VAL A 372 25.01 3.98 7.91
N VAL A 373 24.41 4.57 6.87
CA VAL A 373 25.14 5.10 5.72
C VAL A 373 25.96 6.32 6.16
N GLU A 374 27.24 6.36 5.81
CA GLU A 374 28.16 7.44 6.20
C GLU A 374 28.56 8.36 5.04
N SER A 375 28.29 7.96 3.79
CA SER A 375 28.72 8.73 2.62
C SER A 375 27.65 8.86 1.54
N GLY A 376 27.82 9.89 0.71
CA GLY A 376 27.24 9.97 -0.62
C GLY A 376 27.67 8.80 -1.52
N TYR A 377 27.07 8.72 -2.70
CA TYR A 377 27.44 7.76 -3.74
C TYR A 377 28.87 8.02 -4.24
N GLU A 378 29.65 6.95 -4.39
CA GLU A 378 30.99 6.97 -4.96
C GLU A 378 31.15 5.87 -6.02
N PHE A 379 31.82 6.21 -7.13
CA PHE A 379 32.26 5.25 -8.12
C PHE A 379 33.74 4.94 -7.92
N ASP A 380 34.05 3.72 -7.51
CA ASP A 380 35.42 3.24 -7.28
C ASP A 380 35.91 2.41 -8.49
N PRO A 381 36.71 3.00 -9.41
CA PRO A 381 37.21 2.31 -10.59
C PRO A 381 38.30 1.28 -10.26
N SER A 382 38.88 1.30 -9.05
CA SER A 382 39.94 0.39 -8.63
C SER A 382 39.42 -1.02 -8.30
N ARG A 383 38.13 -1.14 -7.96
CA ARG A 383 37.45 -2.41 -7.71
C ARG A 383 37.29 -3.21 -9.01
N GLN A 384 37.44 -4.54 -8.92
CA GLN A 384 37.24 -5.42 -10.06
C GLN A 384 35.76 -5.56 -10.43
N HIS A 385 34.90 -5.67 -9.41
CA HIS A 385 33.44 -5.78 -9.51
C HIS A 385 32.76 -4.96 -8.41
N TYR A 386 31.48 -4.62 -8.59
CA TYR A 386 30.71 -3.81 -7.64
C TYR A 386 31.37 -2.45 -7.39
N LYS A 387 31.60 -1.70 -8.47
CA LYS A 387 32.30 -0.40 -8.46
C LYS A 387 31.47 0.75 -7.89
N ASN A 388 30.17 0.54 -7.73
CA ASN A 388 29.22 1.51 -7.20
C ASN A 388 29.09 1.32 -5.69
N VAL A 389 29.68 2.23 -4.90
CA VAL A 389 29.89 2.05 -3.46
C VAL A 389 29.37 3.22 -2.63
N ARG A 390 29.09 2.93 -1.36
CA ARG A 390 28.87 3.89 -0.28
C ARG A 390 29.53 3.37 0.99
N LYS A 391 30.01 4.26 1.86
CA LYS A 391 30.50 3.90 3.20
C LYS A 391 29.31 3.67 4.12
N VAL A 392 29.41 2.63 4.95
CA VAL A 392 28.38 2.24 5.92
C VAL A 392 29.07 1.81 7.20
N ASN A 393 28.66 2.41 8.31
CA ASN A 393 28.99 1.93 9.64
C ASN A 393 28.11 0.73 9.98
N TRP A 394 28.62 -0.48 9.78
CA TRP A 394 27.89 -1.71 10.10
C TRP A 394 27.91 -2.00 11.60
N THR A 395 26.88 -1.51 12.29
CA THR A 395 26.67 -1.69 13.74
C THR A 395 26.47 -3.15 14.17
N HIS A 396 25.86 -4.00 13.34
CA HIS A 396 25.53 -5.39 13.71
C HIS A 396 25.88 -6.36 12.58
N LYS A 397 26.43 -7.52 12.97
CA LYS A 397 26.67 -8.67 12.08
C LYS A 397 26.25 -9.97 12.75
N GLY A 398 25.47 -10.78 12.05
CA GLY A 398 24.90 -12.02 12.56
C GLY A 398 23.97 -12.65 11.54
N GLU A 399 23.15 -13.60 11.97
CA GLU A 399 22.04 -14.13 11.15
C GLU A 399 20.79 -14.14 12.03
N TRP A 400 19.77 -13.39 11.63
CA TRP A 400 18.49 -13.29 12.33
C TRP A 400 17.33 -13.65 11.41
N ASP A 401 16.33 -14.34 11.95
CA ASP A 401 15.10 -14.64 11.22
C ASP A 401 14.35 -13.34 10.90
N HIS A 402 14.11 -13.13 9.62
CA HIS A 402 13.45 -11.94 9.12
C HIS A 402 11.98 -11.93 9.60
N PRO A 403 11.43 -10.80 10.09
CA PRO A 403 10.12 -10.70 10.75
C PRO A 403 8.92 -10.79 9.78
N GLY A 404 9.15 -11.32 8.57
CA GLY A 404 8.26 -11.37 7.43
C GLY A 404 8.97 -12.02 6.24
N GLN A 405 8.69 -11.60 5.00
CA GLN A 405 9.47 -12.01 3.83
C GLN A 405 10.18 -10.82 3.18
N ALA A 406 11.50 -10.88 3.09
CA ALA A 406 12.26 -9.84 2.43
C ALA A 406 12.04 -9.85 0.91
N VAL A 407 11.94 -8.66 0.32
CA VAL A 407 11.81 -8.49 -1.13
C VAL A 407 13.06 -8.98 -1.87
N MET A 408 12.89 -9.59 -3.04
CA MET A 408 14.00 -10.13 -3.85
C MET A 408 14.83 -9.05 -4.58
N LYS A 409 14.59 -7.76 -4.30
CA LYS A 409 15.28 -6.65 -4.95
C LYS A 409 16.64 -6.40 -4.31
N THR A 410 17.58 -5.86 -5.09
CA THR A 410 18.95 -5.50 -4.62
C THR A 410 18.91 -4.43 -3.53
N LEU A 411 18.08 -3.41 -3.72
CA LEU A 411 17.85 -2.33 -2.78
C LEU A 411 16.35 -1.99 -2.77
N THR A 412 15.80 -1.69 -1.61
CA THR A 412 14.41 -1.24 -1.47
C THR A 412 14.28 -0.28 -0.30
N ASP A 413 13.72 0.89 -0.56
CA ASP A 413 13.26 1.82 0.46
C ASP A 413 12.03 1.23 1.15
N ILE A 414 12.09 1.10 2.47
CA ILE A 414 11.02 0.58 3.31
C ILE A 414 10.46 1.62 4.29
N THR A 415 10.87 2.89 4.16
CA THR A 415 10.53 3.98 5.09
C THR A 415 9.02 4.15 5.28
N SER A 416 8.23 3.96 4.23
CA SER A 416 6.76 4.07 4.30
C SER A 416 6.07 2.91 5.03
N TYR A 417 6.79 1.87 5.44
CA TYR A 417 6.24 0.69 6.11
C TYR A 417 6.63 0.69 7.60
N THR A 418 6.06 1.60 8.37
CA THR A 418 6.40 1.86 9.79
C THR A 418 6.37 0.59 10.65
N ASP A 419 5.28 -0.20 10.61
CA ASP A 419 5.16 -1.48 11.35
C ASP A 419 6.27 -2.49 10.99
N TYR A 420 6.79 -2.44 9.76
CA TYR A 420 7.82 -3.35 9.28
C TYR A 420 9.22 -2.86 9.66
N VAL A 421 9.45 -1.55 9.63
CA VAL A 421 10.67 -0.90 10.13
C VAL A 421 10.81 -1.12 11.64
N GLU A 422 9.74 -0.90 12.41
CA GLU A 422 9.71 -1.14 13.86
C GLU A 422 10.10 -2.57 14.21
N LYS A 423 9.53 -3.57 13.52
CA LYS A 423 9.89 -4.98 13.72
C LYS A 423 11.36 -5.26 13.42
N LEU A 424 11.93 -4.63 12.40
CA LEU A 424 13.34 -4.80 12.05
C LEU A 424 14.25 -4.11 13.07
N ASN A 425 13.89 -2.93 13.56
CA ASN A 425 14.63 -2.23 14.62
C ASN A 425 14.60 -3.01 15.94
N ALA A 426 13.42 -3.49 16.35
CA ALA A 426 13.23 -4.26 17.59
C ALA A 426 14.11 -5.52 17.68
N MET A 427 14.53 -6.10 16.54
CA MET A 427 15.47 -7.24 16.52
C MET A 427 16.86 -6.90 17.07
N PHE A 428 17.22 -5.62 17.09
CA PHE A 428 18.53 -5.10 17.50
C PHE A 428 18.43 -4.22 18.75
N GLU A 429 17.25 -4.11 19.37
CA GLU A 429 17.03 -3.31 20.58
C GLU A 429 17.49 -4.00 21.88
N SER A 430 17.77 -5.31 21.87
CA SER A 430 18.07 -6.07 23.11
C SER A 430 19.54 -6.11 23.54
N ASP A 431 20.48 -5.52 22.79
CA ASP A 431 21.92 -5.52 23.12
C ASP A 431 22.51 -4.10 23.32
N ILE A 432 21.66 -3.06 23.48
CA ILE A 432 22.12 -1.68 23.70
C ILE A 432 21.91 -1.29 25.17
N ILE A 433 22.73 -1.89 26.06
CA ILE A 433 23.20 -1.19 27.25
C ILE A 433 24.72 -1.13 27.09
N ASP A 434 25.17 0.06 26.70
CA ASP A 434 26.53 0.62 26.72
C ASP A 434 26.98 1.13 25.33
N ASP A 435 26.97 2.46 25.23
CA ASP A 435 27.78 3.32 24.35
C ASP A 435 27.66 3.14 22.83
N VAL A 436 26.46 3.38 22.28
CA VAL A 436 26.38 4.04 20.96
C VAL A 436 26.21 5.52 21.25
N GLU A 437 27.29 6.30 21.12
CA GLU A 437 27.18 7.76 21.02
C GLU A 437 26.11 8.07 19.97
N GLU A 438 24.97 8.63 20.39
CA GLU A 438 23.95 9.16 19.50
C GLU A 438 24.66 10.13 18.55
N GLN A 439 24.73 9.79 17.26
CA GLN A 439 25.00 10.82 16.26
C GLN A 439 23.83 11.80 16.35
N GLU A 440 24.05 12.95 16.99
CA GLU A 440 23.10 14.07 17.00
C GLU A 440 22.73 14.36 15.56
N ILE A 441 21.50 13.99 15.16
CA ILE A 441 20.92 14.43 13.91
C ILE A 441 20.66 15.93 14.07
N GLU A 442 21.54 16.76 13.49
CA GLU A 442 21.36 18.22 13.50
C GLU A 442 20.20 18.61 12.58
N TYR A 443 19.03 18.88 13.18
CA TYR A 443 17.89 19.44 12.46
C TYR A 443 18.13 20.93 12.16
N PRO A 444 17.65 21.44 11.01
CA PRO A 444 17.85 22.85 10.67
C PRO A 444 17.12 23.72 11.68
N ALA A 445 17.81 24.76 12.17
CA ALA A 445 17.23 25.74 13.08
C ALA A 445 15.97 26.37 12.47
N TYR A 446 14.92 26.51 13.27
CA TYR A 446 13.67 27.14 12.89
C TYR A 446 13.19 27.99 14.07
N ASP A 447 13.30 29.30 13.95
CA ASP A 447 12.97 30.27 15.00
C ASP A 447 11.78 31.15 14.57
N ALA A 448 11.46 32.13 15.43
CA ALA A 448 10.39 33.09 15.19
C ALA A 448 10.62 33.91 13.91
N GLU A 449 11.88 34.28 13.60
CA GLU A 449 12.19 35.03 12.38
C GLU A 449 11.80 34.23 11.14
N LYS A 450 12.20 32.94 11.07
CA LYS A 450 11.78 32.04 9.97
C LYS A 450 10.29 31.76 9.97
N PHE A 451 9.63 31.75 11.13
CA PHE A 451 8.18 31.67 11.20
C PHE A 451 7.52 32.84 10.47
N HIS A 452 7.97 34.07 10.72
CA HIS A 452 7.41 35.28 10.11
C HIS A 452 7.69 35.42 8.61
N GLU A 453 8.78 34.82 8.11
CA GLU A 453 9.06 34.77 6.67
C GLU A 453 8.05 33.90 5.90
N GLU A 454 7.63 32.78 6.49
CA GLU A 454 6.78 31.79 5.81
C GLU A 454 5.29 31.91 6.17
N VAL A 455 5.00 32.32 7.40
CA VAL A 455 3.63 32.40 7.93
C VAL A 455 3.23 33.85 7.99
N TYR A 456 2.21 34.20 7.20
CA TYR A 456 1.62 35.54 7.14
C TYR A 456 0.79 35.86 8.39
N MET A 457 1.50 36.02 9.52
CA MET A 457 1.02 36.36 10.85
C MET A 457 1.94 37.43 11.44
N ASP A 458 1.35 38.46 12.05
CA ASP A 458 2.13 39.51 12.74
C ASP A 458 2.75 39.00 14.05
N GLU A 459 3.77 39.73 14.53
CA GLU A 459 4.53 39.41 15.74
C GLU A 459 3.62 39.33 16.98
N ASP A 460 2.75 40.31 17.18
CA ASP A 460 1.85 40.36 18.35
C ASP A 460 0.93 39.12 18.42
N ASN A 461 0.42 38.69 17.26
CA ASN A 461 -0.41 37.50 17.13
C ASN A 461 0.40 36.21 17.32
N TYR A 462 1.62 36.15 16.80
CA TYR A 462 2.53 35.04 17.02
C TYR A 462 2.88 34.87 18.50
N GLU A 463 3.32 35.95 19.17
CA GLU A 463 3.62 35.94 20.60
C GLU A 463 2.40 35.51 21.44
N THR A 464 1.23 36.04 21.08
CA THR A 464 -0.04 35.66 21.72
C THR A 464 -0.31 34.16 21.56
N LEU A 465 -0.14 33.62 20.36
CA LEU A 465 -0.38 32.21 20.07
C LEU A 465 0.63 31.31 20.78
N VAL A 466 1.92 31.65 20.78
CA VAL A 466 2.96 30.94 21.54
C VAL A 466 2.65 30.94 23.02
N ALA A 467 2.26 32.10 23.58
CA ALA A 467 1.89 32.20 24.99
C ALA A 467 0.66 31.34 25.32
N LEU A 468 -0.34 31.28 24.44
CA LEU A 468 -1.50 30.41 24.61
C LEU A 468 -1.09 28.93 24.60
N VAL A 469 -0.26 28.51 23.66
CA VAL A 469 0.21 27.12 23.56
C VAL A 469 1.05 26.74 24.79
N ARG A 470 1.99 27.60 25.22
CA ARG A 470 2.81 27.35 26.41
C ARG A 470 1.96 27.24 27.69
N ASN A 471 1.00 28.14 27.88
CA ASN A 471 0.20 28.20 29.11
C ASN A 471 -0.91 27.14 29.18
N LYS A 472 -1.62 26.91 28.07
CA LYS A 472 -2.75 25.98 28.04
C LYS A 472 -2.37 24.59 27.64
N LYS A 473 -1.22 24.40 26.98
CA LYS A 473 -0.75 23.15 26.36
C LYS A 473 -1.65 22.60 25.26
N ASN A 474 -2.92 22.99 25.18
CA ASN A 474 -3.85 22.64 24.13
C ASN A 474 -4.52 23.89 23.54
N VAL A 475 -4.44 24.06 22.22
CA VAL A 475 -5.04 25.18 21.49
C VAL A 475 -5.80 24.66 20.27
N ILE A 476 -6.91 25.31 19.94
CA ILE A 476 -7.65 25.10 18.69
C ILE A 476 -7.47 26.33 17.82
N LEU A 477 -6.86 26.12 16.65
CA LEU A 477 -6.82 27.09 15.56
C LEU A 477 -8.14 26.98 14.80
N GLN A 478 -8.97 28.01 14.92
CA GLN A 478 -10.22 28.12 14.19
C GLN A 478 -10.14 29.27 13.20
N GLY A 479 -10.87 29.17 12.09
CA GLY A 479 -10.98 30.27 11.16
C GLY A 479 -11.45 29.81 9.80
N ALA A 480 -11.57 30.78 8.91
CA ALA A 480 -12.08 30.57 7.57
C ALA A 480 -11.22 29.57 6.77
N PRO A 481 -11.77 28.94 5.71
CA PRO A 481 -10.98 28.08 4.85
C PRO A 481 -9.87 28.87 4.15
N GLY A 482 -8.69 28.23 4.02
CA GLY A 482 -7.56 28.82 3.31
C GLY A 482 -6.78 29.92 4.06
N VAL A 483 -6.95 30.07 5.37
CA VAL A 483 -6.14 31.02 6.19
C VAL A 483 -4.79 30.43 6.64
N GLY A 484 -4.40 29.25 6.13
CA GLY A 484 -3.11 28.63 6.42
C GLY A 484 -3.01 27.87 7.75
N LYS A 485 -4.13 27.48 8.39
CA LYS A 485 -4.13 26.80 9.71
C LYS A 485 -3.16 25.62 9.80
N THR A 486 -3.24 24.68 8.86
CA THR A 486 -2.39 23.47 8.81
C THR A 486 -0.92 23.81 8.66
N PHE A 487 -0.62 24.81 7.83
CA PHE A 487 0.74 25.28 7.62
C PHE A 487 1.28 25.97 8.88
N ALA A 488 0.53 26.91 9.43
CA ALA A 488 0.88 27.66 10.64
C ALA A 488 1.05 26.75 11.87
N ALA A 489 0.21 25.73 12.05
CA ALA A 489 0.33 24.79 13.18
C ALA A 489 1.67 24.06 13.19
N LYS A 490 2.11 23.55 12.03
CA LYS A 490 3.40 22.86 11.90
C LYS A 490 4.57 23.82 12.09
N ARG A 491 4.53 25.00 11.45
CA ARG A 491 5.58 26.02 11.60
C ARG A 491 5.70 26.55 13.01
N LEU A 492 4.57 26.70 13.71
CA LEU A 492 4.54 27.12 15.10
C LEU A 492 5.25 26.08 15.98
N ALA A 493 4.98 24.79 15.76
CA ALA A 493 5.67 23.71 16.48
C ALA A 493 7.20 23.81 16.29
N TYR A 494 7.67 23.89 15.04
CA TYR A 494 9.10 24.02 14.76
C TYR A 494 9.71 25.27 15.38
N SER A 495 9.04 26.41 15.26
CA SER A 495 9.48 27.68 15.86
C SER A 495 9.59 27.61 17.37
N MET A 496 8.63 26.97 18.04
CA MET A 496 8.66 26.80 19.49
C MET A 496 9.77 25.85 19.96
N MET A 497 10.09 24.82 19.15
CA MET A 497 11.22 23.92 19.39
C MET A 497 12.57 24.55 19.07
N GLY A 498 12.60 25.62 18.26
CA GLY A 498 13.82 26.22 17.73
C GLY A 498 14.46 25.44 16.57
N VAL A 499 13.88 24.30 16.21
CA VAL A 499 14.41 23.37 15.19
C VAL A 499 13.28 22.70 14.43
N LYS A 500 13.54 22.38 13.17
CA LYS A 500 12.61 21.70 12.28
C LYS A 500 12.73 20.18 12.41
N ASP A 501 12.41 19.68 13.60
CA ASP A 501 12.44 18.24 13.89
C ASP A 501 11.06 17.60 13.65
N PRO A 502 10.88 16.83 12.57
CA PRO A 502 9.59 16.21 12.26
C PRO A 502 9.25 15.05 13.19
N ASN A 503 10.21 14.43 13.88
CA ASN A 503 9.95 13.28 14.76
C ASN A 503 9.19 13.71 16.02
N ARG A 504 9.34 14.98 16.41
CA ARG A 504 8.62 15.60 17.53
C ARG A 504 7.29 16.23 17.14
N VAL A 505 6.86 16.10 15.87
CA VAL A 505 5.58 16.62 15.39
C VAL A 505 4.77 15.51 14.72
N MET A 506 3.65 15.13 15.33
CA MET A 506 2.72 14.17 14.74
C MET A 506 1.42 14.86 14.32
N MET A 507 0.90 14.52 13.14
CA MET A 507 -0.38 15.05 12.65
C MET A 507 -1.35 13.92 12.32
N VAL A 508 -2.57 14.02 12.83
CA VAL A 508 -3.70 13.12 12.51
C VAL A 508 -4.90 13.95 12.07
N GLN A 509 -5.83 13.34 11.32
CA GLN A 509 -7.10 13.96 10.93
C GLN A 509 -8.26 13.19 11.53
N PHE A 510 -9.20 13.90 12.16
CA PHE A 510 -10.39 13.28 12.74
C PHE A 510 -11.53 13.19 11.73
N HIS A 511 -12.22 12.06 11.77
CA HIS A 511 -13.44 11.80 11.01
C HIS A 511 -14.50 11.15 11.92
N GLN A 512 -15.75 11.07 11.45
CA GLN A 512 -16.88 10.61 12.27
C GLN A 512 -16.70 9.20 12.84
N SER A 513 -15.98 8.32 12.13
CA SER A 513 -15.67 6.95 12.57
C SER A 513 -14.37 6.84 13.39
N TYR A 514 -13.65 7.93 13.64
CA TYR A 514 -12.38 7.88 14.37
C TYR A 514 -12.68 7.60 15.84
N SER A 515 -12.00 6.60 16.40
CA SER A 515 -12.39 5.99 17.68
C SER A 515 -11.25 5.98 18.71
N TYR A 516 -11.58 5.66 19.96
CA TYR A 516 -10.59 5.48 21.02
C TYR A 516 -9.57 4.39 20.64
N GLU A 517 -10.04 3.34 19.97
CA GLU A 517 -9.25 2.19 19.53
C GLU A 517 -8.20 2.54 18.46
N ASP A 518 -8.37 3.65 17.74
CA ASP A 518 -7.39 4.18 16.78
C ASP A 518 -6.40 5.14 17.46
N PHE A 519 -6.86 5.84 18.49
CA PHE A 519 -6.15 6.96 19.10
C PHE A 519 -5.27 6.54 20.27
N ILE A 520 -5.81 5.71 21.18
CA ILE A 520 -5.17 5.31 22.43
C ILE A 520 -4.77 3.84 22.39
N MET A 521 -5.73 2.92 22.44
CA MET A 521 -5.48 1.48 22.26
C MET A 521 -6.77 0.72 21.99
N GLY A 522 -6.67 -0.40 21.27
CA GLY A 522 -7.82 -1.26 21.02
C GLY A 522 -7.45 -2.61 20.42
N PHE A 523 -8.36 -3.58 20.56
CA PHE A 523 -8.18 -4.90 19.98
C PHE A 523 -8.39 -4.85 18.46
N ARG A 524 -7.43 -5.41 17.72
CA ARG A 524 -7.48 -5.59 16.27
C ARG A 524 -7.43 -7.07 15.90
N PRO A 525 -8.15 -7.50 14.85
CA PRO A 525 -8.02 -8.85 14.33
C PRO A 525 -6.59 -9.13 13.88
N SER A 526 -6.07 -10.31 14.21
CA SER A 526 -4.78 -10.86 13.80
C SER A 526 -4.96 -12.34 13.37
N GLU A 527 -3.94 -12.92 12.74
CA GLU A 527 -3.96 -14.34 12.32
C GLU A 527 -4.21 -15.32 13.50
N LYS A 528 -3.94 -14.90 14.74
CA LYS A 528 -4.10 -15.71 15.96
C LYS A 528 -5.31 -15.29 16.83
N GLY A 529 -6.20 -14.42 16.33
CA GLY A 529 -7.37 -13.95 17.06
C GLY A 529 -7.40 -12.42 17.17
N PHE A 530 -7.43 -11.90 18.40
CA PHE A 530 -7.38 -10.45 18.65
C PHE A 530 -6.08 -10.07 19.33
N GLU A 531 -5.44 -9.02 18.85
CA GLU A 531 -4.22 -8.45 19.44
C GLU A 531 -4.52 -7.01 19.87
N LEU A 532 -4.07 -6.66 21.07
CA LEU A 532 -4.18 -5.30 21.57
C LEU A 532 -3.14 -4.44 20.83
N LYS A 533 -3.60 -3.45 20.06
CA LYS A 533 -2.73 -2.48 19.40
C LYS A 533 -2.80 -1.13 20.09
N ARG A 534 -1.65 -0.47 20.18
CA ARG A 534 -1.51 0.91 20.66
C ARG A 534 -1.81 1.88 19.51
N GLY A 535 -2.45 2.99 19.85
CA GLY A 535 -2.88 4.02 18.92
C GLY A 535 -1.87 5.17 18.79
N ALA A 536 -2.15 6.09 17.87
CA ALA A 536 -1.22 7.16 17.49
C ALA A 536 -0.82 8.07 18.67
N PHE A 537 -1.79 8.50 19.48
CA PHE A 537 -1.53 9.39 20.61
C PHE A 537 -0.85 8.68 21.78
N TYR A 538 -1.15 7.40 22.00
CA TYR A 538 -0.44 6.59 22.99
C TYR A 538 1.05 6.51 22.66
N ASN A 539 1.39 6.10 21.43
CA ASN A 539 2.80 5.92 21.03
C ASN A 539 3.53 7.27 21.10
N PHE A 540 2.92 8.34 20.59
CA PHE A 540 3.49 9.68 20.64
C PHE A 540 3.79 10.16 22.07
N CYS A 541 2.88 9.91 23.02
CA CYS A 541 3.12 10.26 24.42
C CYS A 541 4.25 9.41 25.04
N LYS A 542 4.43 8.16 24.63
CA LYS A 542 5.53 7.32 25.13
C LYS A 542 6.89 7.79 24.64
N GLU A 543 7.00 8.20 23.38
CA GLU A 543 8.22 8.83 22.86
C GLU A 543 8.53 10.13 23.61
N ALA A 544 7.53 11.00 23.79
CA ALA A 544 7.70 12.25 24.53
C ALA A 544 8.00 12.05 26.03
N GLU A 545 7.56 10.94 26.62
CA GLU A 545 7.86 10.57 28.00
C GLU A 545 9.34 10.17 28.18
N ILE A 546 9.92 9.50 27.17
CA ILE A 546 11.34 9.13 27.13
C ILE A 546 12.21 10.38 26.93
N ASP A 547 11.82 11.27 26.03
CA ASP A 547 12.50 12.53 25.74
C ASP A 547 11.85 13.72 26.46
N SER A 548 11.99 13.75 27.79
CA SER A 548 11.29 14.75 28.63
C SER A 548 11.85 16.18 28.56
N GLU A 549 13.05 16.35 27.99
CA GLU A 549 13.75 17.64 27.91
C GLU A 549 13.31 18.47 26.69
N ASN A 550 12.69 17.82 25.71
CA ASN A 550 12.27 18.42 24.45
C ASN A 550 10.76 18.57 24.35
N ASP A 551 10.30 19.64 23.70
CA ASP A 551 8.89 19.87 23.41
C ASP A 551 8.40 18.99 22.24
N TYR A 552 7.19 18.43 22.36
CA TYR A 552 6.54 17.55 21.37
C TYR A 552 5.16 18.08 20.98
N PHE A 553 4.82 18.10 19.69
CA PHE A 553 3.56 18.66 19.19
C PHE A 553 2.68 17.63 18.48
N PHE A 554 1.46 17.46 18.99
CA PHE A 554 0.44 16.61 18.41
C PHE A 554 -0.66 17.45 17.76
N ILE A 555 -0.74 17.41 16.43
CA ILE A 555 -1.64 18.21 15.62
C ILE A 555 -2.86 17.37 15.21
N ILE A 556 -4.05 17.90 15.42
CA ILE A 556 -5.32 17.25 15.09
C ILE A 556 -6.07 18.12 14.07
N ASP A 557 -6.10 17.67 12.83
CA ASP A 557 -6.92 18.29 11.79
C ASP A 557 -8.38 17.86 11.90
N GLU A 558 -9.27 18.76 11.48
CA GLU A 558 -10.72 18.59 11.55
C GLU A 558 -11.21 18.07 12.91
N ILE A 559 -10.67 18.65 13.98
CA ILE A 559 -10.89 18.19 15.36
C ILE A 559 -12.38 18.12 15.73
N ASN A 560 -13.21 18.97 15.12
CA ASN A 560 -14.65 19.04 15.32
C ASN A 560 -15.44 17.90 14.63
N ARG A 561 -14.84 17.11 13.74
CA ARG A 561 -15.50 15.95 13.09
C ARG A 561 -15.49 14.68 13.93
N GLY A 562 -14.62 14.62 14.94
CA GLY A 562 -14.54 13.51 15.90
C GLY A 562 -15.35 13.77 17.16
N ASN A 563 -15.84 12.71 17.81
CA ASN A 563 -16.37 12.82 19.17
C ASN A 563 -15.21 12.79 20.18
N LEU A 564 -14.70 13.97 20.52
CA LEU A 564 -13.49 14.11 21.35
C LEU A 564 -13.59 13.44 22.71
N SER A 565 -14.75 13.53 23.38
CA SER A 565 -14.98 12.86 24.66
C SER A 565 -14.87 11.34 24.54
N LYS A 566 -15.30 10.76 23.41
CA LYS A 566 -15.16 9.32 23.15
C LYS A 566 -13.74 8.96 22.72
N ILE A 567 -13.11 9.77 21.86
CA ILE A 567 -11.78 9.50 21.32
C ILE A 567 -10.70 9.55 22.40
N PHE A 568 -10.73 10.58 23.26
CA PHE A 568 -9.77 10.72 24.35
C PHE A 568 -10.10 9.84 25.56
N GLY A 569 -11.36 9.40 25.71
CA GLY A 569 -11.80 8.54 26.81
C GLY A 569 -11.40 9.10 28.19
N GLU A 570 -10.77 8.26 28.99
CA GLU A 570 -10.23 8.56 30.32
C GLU A 570 -9.13 9.64 30.31
N LEU A 571 -8.41 9.79 29.20
CA LEU A 571 -7.32 10.76 29.06
C LEU A 571 -7.82 12.18 28.82
N PHE A 572 -9.12 12.36 28.58
CA PHE A 572 -9.68 13.67 28.29
C PHE A 572 -9.50 14.67 29.44
N MET A 573 -9.32 14.19 30.66
CA MET A 573 -8.92 15.01 31.80
C MET A 573 -7.42 15.30 31.83
N LEU A 574 -6.59 14.35 31.42
CA LEU A 574 -5.12 14.42 31.52
C LEU A 574 -4.49 15.39 30.52
N ILE A 575 -5.21 15.80 29.47
CA ILE A 575 -4.71 16.83 28.55
C ILE A 575 -4.63 18.21 29.21
N GLU A 576 -5.35 18.45 30.31
CA GLU A 576 -5.31 19.73 31.04
C GLU A 576 -3.90 19.99 31.59
N SER A 577 -3.42 21.24 31.48
CA SER A 577 -2.03 21.57 31.79
C SER A 577 -1.61 21.24 33.22
N ASP A 578 -2.53 21.29 34.18
CA ASP A 578 -2.31 20.97 35.60
C ASP A 578 -2.54 19.49 35.95
N LYS A 579 -2.94 18.66 34.97
CA LYS A 579 -3.22 17.22 35.15
C LYS A 579 -2.26 16.30 34.39
N ARG A 580 -1.35 16.87 33.61
CA ARG A 580 -0.29 16.14 32.92
C ARG A 580 0.68 15.50 33.91
N GLY A 581 1.22 14.33 33.57
CA GLY A 581 2.03 13.50 34.45
C GLY A 581 1.25 12.73 35.53
N VAL A 582 -0.07 12.91 35.63
CA VAL A 582 -0.91 12.06 36.51
C VAL A 582 -1.24 10.77 35.77
N GLU A 583 -0.88 9.64 36.36
CA GLU A 583 -1.16 8.32 35.82
C GLU A 583 -2.62 7.90 36.02
N LEU A 584 -3.25 7.35 34.97
CA LEU A 584 -4.52 6.64 35.01
C LEU A 584 -4.36 5.24 34.44
N GLN A 585 -5.16 4.30 34.93
CA GLN A 585 -5.23 2.95 34.38
C GLN A 585 -6.07 2.97 33.10
N LEU A 586 -5.55 2.40 32.01
CA LEU A 586 -6.23 2.35 30.72
C LEU A 586 -7.38 1.33 30.71
N LEU A 587 -8.36 1.51 29.82
CA LEU A 587 -9.54 0.62 29.73
C LEU A 587 -9.21 -0.81 29.29
N TYR A 588 -8.32 -0.99 28.32
CA TYR A 588 -8.03 -2.30 27.71
C TYR A 588 -6.78 -2.98 28.26
N SER A 589 -6.06 -2.34 29.20
CA SER A 589 -4.86 -2.90 29.82
C SER A 589 -4.74 -2.46 31.27
N ASP A 590 -4.12 -3.28 32.11
CA ASP A 590 -3.74 -2.88 33.48
C ASP A 590 -2.53 -1.93 33.51
N GLU A 591 -2.19 -1.33 32.37
CA GLU A 591 -1.11 -0.37 32.24
C GLU A 591 -1.55 1.01 32.75
N LYS A 592 -0.65 1.64 33.50
CA LYS A 592 -0.79 3.04 33.86
C LYS A 592 -0.21 3.93 32.78
N PHE A 593 -0.95 4.97 32.42
CA PHE A 593 -0.59 5.91 31.37
C PHE A 593 -0.81 7.34 31.84
N SER A 594 0.08 8.25 31.45
CA SER A 594 -0.06 9.68 31.69
C SER A 594 0.20 10.46 30.40
N VAL A 595 -0.35 11.66 30.29
CA VAL A 595 0.01 12.59 29.20
C VAL A 595 1.21 13.42 29.68
N PRO A 596 2.37 13.39 29.00
CA PRO A 596 3.56 14.14 29.42
C PRO A 596 3.37 15.66 29.42
N SER A 597 4.16 16.38 30.23
CA SER A 597 4.09 17.85 30.35
C SER A 597 4.68 18.60 29.15
N ASN A 598 5.58 17.95 28.41
CA ASN A 598 6.26 18.45 27.21
C ASN A 598 5.47 18.21 25.91
N VAL A 599 4.31 17.52 25.97
CA VAL A 599 3.41 17.39 24.80
C VAL A 599 2.57 18.67 24.63
N TYR A 600 2.27 19.10 23.42
CA TYR A 600 1.34 20.19 23.11
C TYR A 600 0.34 19.70 22.08
N ILE A 601 -0.94 20.03 22.24
CA ILE A 601 -1.99 19.59 21.32
C ILE A 601 -2.50 20.80 20.54
N ILE A 602 -2.39 20.77 19.22
CA ILE A 602 -2.92 21.82 18.34
C ILE A 602 -4.05 21.22 17.51
N GLY A 603 -5.29 21.56 17.85
CA GLY A 603 -6.47 21.22 17.06
C GLY A 603 -6.71 22.25 15.97
N MET A 604 -7.31 21.84 14.87
CA MET A 604 -7.72 22.74 13.80
C MET A 604 -9.17 22.49 13.40
N MET A 605 -9.92 23.55 13.17
CA MET A 605 -11.28 23.44 12.66
C MET A 605 -11.65 24.59 11.73
N ASN A 606 -12.49 24.29 10.74
CA ASN A 606 -13.13 25.30 9.90
C ASN A 606 -14.36 25.84 10.61
N THR A 607 -14.47 27.17 10.68
CA THR A 607 -15.63 27.86 11.27
C THR A 607 -16.86 27.83 10.38
N ALA A 608 -16.69 27.61 9.07
CA ALA A 608 -17.77 27.59 8.09
C ALA A 608 -18.63 26.31 8.14
N ASP A 609 -18.14 25.22 8.75
CA ASP A 609 -18.82 23.92 8.80
C ASP A 609 -19.99 23.93 9.82
N ARG A 610 -21.17 24.38 9.37
CA ARG A 610 -22.40 24.46 10.20
C ARG A 610 -23.00 23.10 10.59
N SER A 611 -22.60 22.03 9.92
CA SER A 611 -23.16 20.68 10.08
C SER A 611 -22.55 19.89 11.25
N LEU A 612 -21.55 20.45 11.93
CA LEU A 612 -20.82 19.81 13.01
C LEU A 612 -21.31 20.34 14.36
N ALA A 613 -21.59 19.44 15.30
CA ALA A 613 -22.18 19.76 16.60
C ALA A 613 -21.40 20.88 17.31
N MET A 614 -22.11 21.76 18.03
CA MET A 614 -21.46 22.72 18.92
C MET A 614 -20.51 21.97 19.87
N LEU A 615 -19.23 22.34 19.85
CA LEU A 615 -18.22 21.74 20.73
C LEU A 615 -18.70 21.83 22.19
N ASP A 616 -18.66 20.70 22.89
CA ASP A 616 -19.11 20.57 24.27
C ASP A 616 -18.39 21.58 25.20
N TYR A 617 -19.09 22.08 26.21
CA TYR A 617 -18.54 22.99 27.22
C TYR A 617 -17.30 22.41 27.92
N ALA A 618 -17.28 21.08 28.10
CA ALA A 618 -16.13 20.38 28.68
C ALA A 618 -14.85 20.56 27.85
N LEU A 619 -14.98 20.67 26.52
CA LEU A 619 -13.86 20.91 25.63
C LEU A 619 -13.39 22.36 25.67
N ARG A 620 -14.34 23.31 25.70
CA ARG A 620 -14.04 24.74 25.80
C ARG A 620 -13.19 25.11 27.02
N ARG A 621 -13.27 24.32 28.08
CA ARG A 621 -12.43 24.48 29.27
C ARG A 621 -10.98 24.06 29.05
N ARG A 622 -10.74 23.05 28.21
CA ARG A 622 -9.47 22.33 28.09
C ARG A 622 -8.59 22.81 26.94
N PHE A 623 -9.20 23.47 25.96
CA PHE A 623 -8.53 24.10 24.84
C PHE A 623 -8.67 25.62 24.91
N ALA A 624 -7.59 26.34 24.65
CA ALA A 624 -7.70 27.73 24.23
C ALA A 624 -8.16 27.79 22.76
N PHE A 625 -8.94 28.81 22.40
CA PHE A 625 -9.39 29.01 21.03
C PHE A 625 -8.69 30.22 20.48
N TYR A 626 -8.03 30.04 19.34
CA TYR A 626 -7.34 31.10 18.62
C TYR A 626 -7.93 31.24 17.23
N GLU A 627 -8.42 32.43 16.91
CA GLU A 627 -9.04 32.72 15.62
C GLU A 627 -7.98 33.22 14.63
N MET A 628 -7.75 32.45 13.58
CA MET A 628 -6.88 32.81 12.48
C MET A 628 -7.65 33.60 11.43
N LYS A 629 -7.18 34.82 11.16
CA LYS A 629 -7.76 35.73 10.17
C LYS A 629 -7.00 35.67 8.83
N PRO A 630 -7.63 36.05 7.71
CA PRO A 630 -6.92 36.17 6.43
C PRO A 630 -5.77 37.19 6.51
N GLY A 631 -4.52 36.71 6.42
CA GLY A 631 -3.31 37.52 6.47
C GLY A 631 -3.01 38.46 5.28
N PHE A 632 -4.00 38.93 4.50
CA PHE A 632 -3.75 39.85 3.36
C PHE A 632 -3.10 41.17 3.77
N GLU A 633 -3.37 41.62 5.00
CA GLU A 633 -2.86 42.88 5.55
C GLU A 633 -1.49 42.75 6.22
N THR A 634 -0.96 41.54 6.34
CA THR A 634 0.36 41.32 6.96
C THR A 634 1.48 41.78 6.05
N ASP A 635 2.58 42.25 6.65
CA ASP A 635 3.71 42.77 5.89
C ASP A 635 4.36 41.68 5.02
N GLY A 636 4.48 40.45 5.53
CA GLY A 636 4.98 39.32 4.75
C GLY A 636 4.14 39.00 3.51
N PHE A 637 2.80 39.04 3.61
CA PHE A 637 1.95 38.81 2.43
C PHE A 637 2.02 39.98 1.44
N ARG A 638 2.15 41.22 1.93
CA ARG A 638 2.33 42.41 1.08
C ARG A 638 3.64 42.32 0.30
N GLU A 639 4.73 41.91 0.95
CA GLU A 639 6.02 41.69 0.29
C GLU A 639 5.95 40.57 -0.74
N TYR A 640 5.33 39.43 -0.38
CA TYR A 640 5.08 38.33 -1.32
C TYR A 640 4.29 38.82 -2.55
N ARG A 641 3.21 39.58 -2.33
CA ARG A 641 2.39 40.17 -3.38
C ARG A 641 3.21 41.07 -4.31
N MET A 642 4.01 41.98 -3.75
CA MET A 642 4.90 42.85 -4.53
C MET A 642 5.94 42.06 -5.33
N SER A 643 6.48 40.96 -4.76
CA SER A 643 7.48 40.11 -5.42
C SER A 643 6.97 39.44 -6.70
N ARG A 644 5.64 39.25 -6.84
CA ARG A 644 5.05 38.65 -8.04
C ARG A 644 5.03 39.60 -9.25
N ALA A 645 5.18 40.91 -9.02
CA ALA A 645 5.22 41.95 -10.06
C ALA A 645 4.11 41.83 -11.13
N SER A 646 2.85 41.69 -10.70
CA SER A 646 1.69 41.48 -11.59
C SER A 646 0.50 42.34 -11.20
N GLU A 647 0.16 43.33 -12.04
CA GLU A 647 -0.99 44.24 -11.83
C GLU A 647 -2.33 43.49 -11.76
N LYS A 648 -2.45 42.38 -12.50
CA LYS A 648 -3.64 41.50 -12.46
C LYS A 648 -3.77 40.77 -11.14
N PHE A 649 -2.64 40.30 -10.59
CA PHE A 649 -2.62 39.69 -9.28
C PHE A 649 -3.00 40.70 -8.19
N ASP A 650 -2.42 41.90 -8.26
CA ASP A 650 -2.76 42.99 -7.35
C ASP A 650 -4.24 43.38 -7.40
N SER A 651 -4.79 43.48 -8.61
CA SER A 651 -6.20 43.78 -8.83
C SER A 651 -7.10 42.68 -8.28
N LEU A 652 -6.71 41.40 -8.42
CA LEU A 652 -7.44 40.27 -7.87
C LEU A 652 -7.43 40.27 -6.34
N ILE A 653 -6.28 40.49 -5.69
CA ILE A 653 -6.19 40.58 -4.23
C ILE A 653 -7.07 41.73 -3.70
N ASN A 654 -6.99 42.92 -4.31
CA ASN A 654 -7.86 44.05 -3.92
C ASN A 654 -9.35 43.69 -4.08
N CYS A 655 -9.72 42.94 -5.12
CA CYS A 655 -11.10 42.48 -5.30
C CYS A 655 -11.52 41.49 -4.19
N VAL A 656 -10.62 40.61 -3.75
CA VAL A 656 -10.85 39.62 -2.69
C VAL A 656 -10.95 40.29 -1.32
N GLU A 657 -10.15 41.31 -1.03
CA GLU A 657 -10.25 42.10 0.21
C GLU A 657 -11.62 42.80 0.31
N ASN A 658 -12.09 43.42 -0.78
CA ASN A 658 -13.42 44.01 -0.83
C ASN A 658 -14.54 42.97 -0.68
N LEU A 659 -14.36 41.79 -1.29
CA LEU A 659 -15.29 40.68 -1.15
C LEU A 659 -15.35 40.17 0.29
N ASN A 660 -14.20 40.05 0.96
CA ASN A 660 -14.12 39.67 2.38
C ASN A 660 -14.81 40.68 3.29
N ALA A 661 -14.69 41.99 3.02
CA ALA A 661 -15.43 43.01 3.77
C ALA A 661 -16.95 42.81 3.67
N VAL A 662 -17.45 42.41 2.50
CA VAL A 662 -18.88 42.11 2.30
C VAL A 662 -19.29 40.78 2.94
N ILE A 663 -18.45 39.74 2.89
CA ILE A 663 -18.71 38.46 3.56
C ILE A 663 -18.75 38.65 5.09
N ALA A 664 -17.80 39.39 5.65
CA ALA A 664 -17.70 39.63 7.08
C ALA A 664 -18.90 40.42 7.63
N ALA A 665 -19.45 41.35 6.84
CA ALA A 665 -20.61 42.15 7.20
C ALA A 665 -21.97 41.44 6.96
N ASP A 666 -21.97 40.27 6.31
CA ASP A 666 -23.18 39.52 5.98
C ASP A 666 -23.76 38.86 7.24
N GLU A 667 -25.05 39.10 7.50
CA GLU A 667 -25.74 38.59 8.70
C GLU A 667 -25.78 37.06 8.78
N LEU A 668 -25.75 36.38 7.62
CA LEU A 668 -25.77 34.93 7.56
C LEU A 668 -24.37 34.35 7.65
N LEU A 669 -23.35 34.95 7.03
CA LEU A 669 -22.00 34.39 6.91
C LEU A 669 -21.06 34.79 8.07
N GLY A 670 -20.70 36.08 8.16
CA GLY A 670 -19.73 36.60 9.13
C GLY A 670 -18.26 36.30 8.81
N GLU A 671 -17.34 36.68 9.72
CA GLU A 671 -15.88 36.57 9.53
C GLU A 671 -15.38 35.14 9.25
N GLY A 672 -16.07 34.12 9.77
CA GLY A 672 -15.70 32.71 9.63
C GLY A 672 -15.84 32.14 8.21
N PHE A 673 -16.35 32.93 7.25
CA PHE A 673 -16.53 32.57 5.84
C PHE A 673 -15.62 33.40 4.91
N CYS A 674 -14.78 34.28 5.44
CA CYS A 674 -13.85 35.04 4.61
C CYS A 674 -12.93 34.11 3.79
N ILE A 675 -12.56 34.54 2.60
CA ILE A 675 -11.62 33.82 1.74
C ILE A 675 -10.22 34.04 2.31
N GLY A 676 -9.48 32.97 2.58
CA GLY A 676 -8.11 33.07 3.09
C GLY A 676 -7.06 33.35 2.00
N HIS A 677 -5.83 33.69 2.43
CA HIS A 677 -4.74 34.03 1.52
C HIS A 677 -4.08 32.82 0.84
N SER A 678 -4.29 31.59 1.34
CA SER A 678 -3.59 30.40 0.84
C SER A 678 -3.89 30.09 -0.63
N TYR A 679 -5.08 30.45 -1.12
CA TYR A 679 -5.47 30.34 -2.54
C TYR A 679 -4.51 31.09 -3.47
N PHE A 680 -3.76 32.05 -2.95
CA PHE A 680 -2.89 32.96 -3.70
C PHE A 680 -1.40 32.72 -3.42
N CYS A 681 -1.07 31.73 -2.60
CA CYS A 681 0.30 31.40 -2.20
C CYS A 681 0.94 30.38 -3.15
N ASN A 682 2.27 30.24 -3.09
CA ASN A 682 3.05 29.28 -3.89
C ASN A 682 2.88 29.40 -5.41
N LEU A 683 2.69 30.62 -5.90
CA LEU A 683 2.59 30.88 -7.35
C LEU A 683 3.99 31.15 -7.91
N ASP A 684 4.56 30.21 -8.67
CA ASP A 684 5.84 30.43 -9.39
C ASP A 684 5.80 31.68 -10.26
N LYS A 685 4.71 31.82 -11.02
CA LYS A 685 4.37 33.01 -11.83
C LYS A 685 2.87 33.25 -11.81
N ALA A 686 2.47 34.51 -11.61
CA ALA A 686 1.07 34.93 -11.70
C ALA A 686 0.61 35.08 -13.17
N THR A 687 0.55 33.96 -13.90
CA THR A 687 0.10 33.94 -15.29
C THR A 687 -1.41 34.06 -15.40
N ASP A 688 -1.92 34.53 -16.55
CA ASP A 688 -3.35 34.61 -16.83
C ASP A 688 -4.07 33.26 -16.61
N GLN A 689 -3.43 32.15 -16.97
CA GLN A 689 -3.99 30.82 -16.77
C GLN A 689 -4.10 30.45 -15.29
N THR A 690 -3.07 30.75 -14.51
CA THR A 690 -3.04 30.48 -13.06
C THR A 690 -4.11 31.28 -12.33
N LEU A 691 -4.19 32.59 -12.61
CA LEU A 691 -5.17 33.48 -11.97
C LEU A 691 -6.61 33.12 -12.38
N SER A 692 -6.82 32.79 -13.65
CA SER A 692 -8.11 32.27 -14.15
C SER A 692 -8.48 30.96 -13.46
N GLY A 693 -7.51 30.09 -13.21
CA GLY A 693 -7.71 28.84 -12.48
C GLY A 693 -8.29 29.05 -11.08
N ILE A 694 -7.65 29.92 -10.29
CA ILE A 694 -8.08 30.29 -8.93
C ILE A 694 -9.50 30.86 -8.96
N VAL A 695 -9.77 31.79 -9.88
CA VAL A 695 -11.09 32.44 -9.98
C VAL A 695 -12.18 31.44 -10.36
N GLU A 696 -12.02 30.72 -11.48
CA GLU A 696 -13.09 29.90 -12.07
C GLU A 696 -13.36 28.62 -11.29
N PHE A 697 -12.32 28.00 -10.72
CA PHE A 697 -12.42 26.66 -10.15
C PHE A 697 -12.35 26.61 -8.63
N GLU A 698 -11.96 27.70 -7.96
CA GLU A 698 -11.88 27.74 -6.50
C GLU A 698 -12.82 28.79 -5.92
N LEU A 699 -12.67 30.07 -6.30
CA LEU A 699 -13.46 31.17 -5.72
C LEU A 699 -14.93 31.16 -6.17
N ILE A 700 -15.19 31.00 -7.47
CA ILE A 700 -16.56 31.04 -8.00
C ILE A 700 -17.44 29.92 -7.43
N PRO A 701 -16.99 28.64 -7.36
CA PRO A 701 -17.74 27.58 -6.71
C PRO A 701 -18.05 27.90 -5.24
N LEU A 702 -17.07 28.41 -4.49
CA LEU A 702 -17.24 28.79 -3.09
C LEU A 702 -18.34 29.84 -2.91
N LEU A 703 -18.33 30.90 -3.74
CA LEU A 703 -19.35 31.95 -3.67
C LEU A 703 -20.76 31.47 -4.00
N LYS A 704 -20.88 30.51 -4.92
CA LYS A 704 -22.18 29.89 -5.24
C LYS A 704 -22.73 29.09 -4.06
N GLU A 705 -21.87 28.54 -3.22
CA GLU A 705 -22.26 27.84 -2.00
C GLU A 705 -22.65 28.84 -0.90
N TYR A 706 -21.86 29.91 -0.71
CA TYR A 706 -22.10 30.92 0.33
C TYR A 706 -23.43 31.66 0.15
N TRP A 707 -23.74 32.06 -1.08
CA TRP A 707 -24.94 32.81 -1.43
C TRP A 707 -25.81 32.04 -2.41
N PHE A 708 -26.12 30.78 -2.08
CA PHE A 708 -26.93 29.90 -2.92
C PHE A 708 -28.35 30.45 -3.16
N ASP A 709 -28.85 31.27 -2.24
CA ASP A 709 -30.15 31.94 -2.25
C ASP A 709 -30.10 33.36 -2.84
N GLU A 710 -28.92 33.95 -3.04
CA GLU A 710 -28.73 35.29 -3.64
C GLU A 710 -27.96 35.23 -4.99
N PRO A 711 -28.51 34.59 -6.04
CA PRO A 711 -27.78 34.36 -7.30
C PRO A 711 -27.40 35.65 -8.04
N VAL A 712 -28.10 36.75 -7.82
CA VAL A 712 -27.78 38.07 -8.41
C VAL A 712 -26.52 38.65 -7.78
N LYS A 713 -26.37 38.55 -6.46
CA LYS A 713 -25.18 38.99 -5.70
C LYS A 713 -23.96 38.18 -6.12
N VAL A 714 -24.10 36.85 -6.21
CA VAL A 714 -23.06 35.95 -6.74
C VAL A 714 -22.64 36.35 -8.16
N LYS A 715 -23.61 36.58 -9.07
CA LYS A 715 -23.29 36.98 -10.45
C LYS A 715 -22.53 38.30 -10.52
N GLY A 716 -22.84 39.26 -9.64
CA GLY A 716 -22.11 40.51 -9.50
C GLY A 716 -20.64 40.27 -9.15
N TRP A 717 -20.40 39.49 -8.11
CA TRP A 717 -19.03 39.17 -7.66
C TRP A 717 -18.24 38.32 -8.66
N ILE A 718 -18.88 37.36 -9.34
CA ILE A 718 -18.28 36.62 -10.46
C ILE A 718 -17.75 37.57 -11.53
N ASN A 719 -18.54 38.57 -11.91
CA ASN A 719 -18.11 39.54 -12.92
C ASN A 719 -16.96 40.42 -12.43
N ASN A 720 -16.95 40.81 -11.15
CA ASN A 720 -15.88 41.58 -10.55
C ASN A 720 -14.57 40.79 -10.54
N LEU A 721 -14.59 39.54 -10.05
CA LEU A 721 -13.42 38.66 -10.02
C LEU A 721 -12.85 38.39 -11.42
N ARG A 722 -13.71 38.10 -12.40
CA ARG A 722 -13.30 37.93 -13.81
C ARG A 722 -12.73 39.20 -14.42
N SER A 723 -13.19 40.37 -13.98
CA SER A 723 -12.70 41.64 -14.50
C SER A 723 -11.36 42.03 -13.88
N ALA A 724 -11.09 41.60 -12.64
CA ALA A 724 -9.84 41.87 -11.94
C ALA A 724 -8.61 41.19 -12.59
N ILE A 725 -8.82 40.12 -13.37
CA ILE A 725 -7.75 39.36 -14.03
C ILE A 725 -7.65 39.61 -15.54
N LYS A 726 -8.37 40.59 -16.08
CA LYS A 726 -8.40 40.90 -17.52
C LYS A 726 -7.27 41.79 -17.97
#